data_AF-A0A538NRI1-F1
#
_entry.id   AF-A0A538NRI1-F1
#
_cell.length_a   1.000
_cell.length_b   1.000
_cell.length_c   1.000
_cell.angle_alpha   90.00
_cell.angle_beta   90.00
_cell.angle_gamma   90.00
#
_symmetry.space_group_name_H-M   'P 1'
#
loop_
_entity.id
_entity.type
_entity.pdbx_description
1 polymer ?
#
loop_
_entity_poly.entity_id
_entity_poly.type
_entity_poly.pdbx_seq_one_letter_code
_entity_poly.pdbx_strand_id
1 'polypeptide(L)'
;MIGKTDERETPVLGTTISRRGFVKTGGALFVSLALPLRFATRAEAAENPTSIDPTSPASWLEIRSDNTIVARTGRTETGIGITGYYPQTIAEELNVRPETITLIMGDTDRTPDGGYSAGFLSGMTNVRKVAAYTYQALLGLASTQLGVSVSSLSVTDGVVTGGGKKVTYGELVQGQHLELKIPVEGELPKPDPAGEVGMTSLDGVTVTGNPPMKAPKDFKVIGTSFAAGHIPDKVTGKTQWSCDVRLPGMLHARMVRPATLGSTLVSVGSIDKKQFPTAEVLRKGNLLAVVSPNEWEAVQAAQSVADTTKWTDWSGLPGSENVTKAIRAHKWGKPSESKGKAAETEAALQSATKKLSATYEQGYVRHAPIGPFVAVADVKSDGNVTIWTHSAQSQGLRARIAYMLGIPVEKVIVRWMDHSGQYGRTTFGGDGAEADAAILSQLAGKPVRVQWTLPEDLAWSSVSPAWVSDMTAALDANRQIVALHSAQYSPHMEDPRPVGALLAGMPCAASKPGGWVATEWPYDKIVNRLEDAYGMPNLAGDSANGGLRGNIMRTPGQRQQNFALEGFINEAAAAAGADPIEYRLAHTTDQRLINLLRATAEAANWETRPSPHPTARRSGTTPMTGRGVCIMVRSNAYWVGIAQISVLPNSGEVKVTKFTIGAEPGKIINPRQLDRCMKSGVVMGLSEALKEEVTFDRSKVTSTNWNSYKILTMGEMPEIKVVQISRDDKGFGGGSEAANALVPPALAAALFDATGVRARRIPLTPTYVSSLLKA
;
A
#
# COMPACT_ATOMS: atom_id res chain seq x y z
N MET A 1 36.88 42.90 -14.89
CA MET A 1 35.46 43.10 -15.23
C MET A 1 34.83 41.74 -15.44
N ILE A 2 34.14 41.24 -14.41
CA ILE A 2 33.39 39.98 -14.45
C ILE A 2 32.09 40.30 -15.19
N GLY A 3 31.90 39.72 -16.36
CA GLY A 3 30.72 39.95 -17.19
C GLY A 3 29.46 39.49 -16.47
N LYS A 4 28.46 40.38 -16.39
CA LYS A 4 27.10 40.02 -15.98
C LYS A 4 26.60 38.90 -16.90
N THR A 5 26.22 37.77 -16.33
CA THR A 5 25.43 36.75 -17.02
C THR A 5 24.02 37.31 -17.22
N ASP A 6 23.66 37.58 -18.48
CA ASP A 6 22.28 37.91 -18.87
C ASP A 6 21.37 36.71 -18.58
N GLU A 7 20.58 36.78 -17.51
CA GLU A 7 19.45 35.89 -17.30
C GLU A 7 18.37 36.23 -18.34
N ARG A 8 18.27 35.45 -19.41
CA ARG A 8 17.18 35.56 -20.38
C ARG A 8 16.05 34.62 -19.99
N GLU A 9 14.87 35.18 -19.74
CA GLU A 9 13.65 34.46 -19.44
C GLU A 9 12.85 34.19 -20.73
N THR A 10 12.46 32.94 -20.97
CA THR A 10 11.55 32.58 -22.09
C THR A 10 10.22 32.06 -21.54
N PRO A 11 9.08 32.70 -21.86
CA PRO A 11 7.78 32.22 -21.43
C PRO A 11 7.38 30.90 -22.11
N VAL A 12 6.86 29.94 -21.34
CA VAL A 12 6.25 28.69 -21.82
C VAL A 12 4.93 28.48 -21.09
N LEU A 13 3.78 28.69 -21.74
CA LEU A 13 2.45 28.40 -21.17
C LEU A 13 2.20 29.01 -19.76
N GLY A 14 2.69 30.23 -19.50
CA GLY A 14 2.58 30.88 -18.18
C GLY A 14 3.67 30.49 -17.17
N THR A 15 4.66 29.69 -17.58
CA THR A 15 5.89 29.36 -16.85
C THR A 15 7.11 30.05 -17.46
N THR A 16 8.25 30.02 -16.78
CA THR A 16 9.49 30.68 -17.24
C THR A 16 10.65 29.70 -17.30
N ILE A 17 11.40 29.72 -18.42
CA ILE A 17 12.72 29.09 -18.50
C ILE A 17 13.79 30.14 -18.20
N SER A 18 14.65 29.91 -17.20
CA SER A 18 15.84 30.74 -16.95
C SER A 18 17.09 30.09 -17.59
N ARG A 19 18.06 30.91 -18.02
CA ARG A 19 19.31 30.47 -18.67
C ARG A 19 20.53 30.99 -17.93
N ARG A 20 21.47 30.10 -17.57
CA ARG A 20 22.85 30.47 -17.18
C ARG A 20 23.85 29.75 -18.09
N GLY A 21 24.77 30.52 -18.70
CA GLY A 21 25.82 29.98 -19.57
C GLY A 21 26.97 29.37 -18.77
N PHE A 22 27.41 28.16 -19.14
CA PHE A 22 28.59 27.50 -18.57
C PHE A 22 29.59 27.14 -19.68
N VAL A 23 30.89 27.13 -19.37
CA VAL A 23 31.93 26.81 -20.37
C VAL A 23 32.21 25.30 -20.40
N LYS A 24 32.04 24.72 -21.60
CA LYS A 24 32.60 23.47 -22.14
C LYS A 24 32.88 22.35 -21.12
N THR A 25 31.87 21.53 -20.78
CA THR A 25 32.00 20.04 -20.63
C THR A 25 30.72 19.32 -20.17
N GLY A 26 29.63 20.01 -19.85
CA GLY A 26 28.33 19.38 -19.58
C GLY A 26 27.16 20.37 -19.72
N GLY A 27 25.97 19.88 -20.10
CA GLY A 27 24.74 20.67 -20.11
C GLY A 27 23.53 19.79 -19.81
N ALA A 28 22.53 20.38 -19.14
CA ALA A 28 21.30 19.69 -18.73
C ALA A 28 20.13 20.68 -18.64
N LEU A 29 18.95 20.21 -19.03
CA LEU A 29 17.68 20.89 -18.71
C LEU A 29 17.08 20.25 -17.48
N PHE A 30 16.81 21.10 -16.51
CA PHE A 30 16.20 20.78 -15.25
C PHE A 30 14.80 21.39 -15.18
N VAL A 31 13.86 20.71 -14.53
CA VAL A 31 12.45 21.09 -14.46
C VAL A 31 12.06 21.32 -12.99
N SER A 32 11.88 22.60 -12.63
CA SER A 32 11.52 23.22 -11.32
C SER A 32 10.07 23.72 -11.29
N LEU A 33 9.60 24.42 -10.23
CA LEU A 33 8.28 25.08 -10.15
C LEU A 33 8.27 26.52 -9.57
N ALA A 34 7.20 27.32 -9.75
CA ALA A 34 6.99 28.65 -9.18
C ALA A 34 5.70 28.68 -8.33
N LEU A 35 5.80 29.15 -7.08
CA LEU A 35 4.66 29.33 -6.17
C LEU A 35 4.01 30.71 -6.34
N PRO A 36 2.67 30.84 -6.33
CA PRO A 36 2.02 32.15 -6.26
C PRO A 36 2.23 32.77 -4.87
N LEU A 37 2.81 33.96 -4.84
CA LEU A 37 3.02 34.77 -3.62
C LEU A 37 1.68 35.14 -2.97
N ARG A 38 1.23 34.33 -1.99
CA ARG A 38 0.38 34.80 -0.89
C ARG A 38 0.91 34.14 0.39
N PHE A 39 1.48 34.98 1.26
CA PHE A 39 2.15 34.67 2.54
C PHE A 39 3.59 34.13 2.45
N ALA A 40 4.54 35.03 2.17
CA ALA A 40 5.94 34.83 2.54
C ALA A 40 6.24 35.65 3.81
N THR A 41 6.22 35.02 4.99
CA THR A 41 7.03 35.50 6.11
C THR A 41 8.47 35.14 5.84
N ARG A 42 9.34 36.15 5.95
CA ARG A 42 10.77 36.10 5.64
C ARG A 42 11.44 35.05 6.53
N ALA A 43 11.72 33.86 5.99
CA ALA A 43 12.60 32.89 6.62
C ALA A 43 14.05 33.31 6.36
N GLU A 44 14.83 33.48 7.43
CA GLU A 44 16.28 33.59 7.36
C GLU A 44 16.86 32.33 6.72
N ALA A 45 17.82 32.51 5.83
CA ALA A 45 18.47 31.44 5.09
C ALA A 45 19.24 30.52 6.05
N ALA A 46 18.67 29.35 6.34
CA ALA A 46 19.41 28.22 6.87
C ALA A 46 20.14 27.55 5.70
N GLU A 47 21.48 27.57 5.72
CA GLU A 47 22.30 26.79 4.81
C GLU A 47 22.07 25.29 5.07
N ASN A 48 21.59 24.58 4.04
CA ASN A 48 21.27 23.15 3.95
C ASN A 48 19.94 22.65 4.56
N PRO A 49 18.79 22.86 3.89
CA PRO A 49 17.63 22.01 4.10
C PRO A 49 17.89 20.63 3.46
N THR A 50 17.94 19.56 4.26
CA THR A 50 18.00 18.19 3.71
C THR A 50 16.66 17.71 3.14
N SER A 51 15.63 18.56 3.07
CA SER A 51 14.48 18.35 2.19
C SER A 51 14.73 19.11 0.91
N ILE A 52 14.59 18.47 -0.25
CA ILE A 52 14.65 19.24 -1.50
C ILE A 52 13.52 20.24 -1.51
N ASP A 53 13.83 21.44 -1.97
CA ASP A 53 12.80 22.33 -2.46
C ASP A 53 12.07 21.60 -3.60
N PRO A 54 10.77 21.24 -3.48
CA PRO A 54 10.04 20.58 -4.56
C PRO A 54 9.92 21.49 -5.79
N THR A 55 10.24 22.78 -5.64
CA THR A 55 10.36 23.76 -6.69
C THR A 55 11.77 23.84 -7.28
N SER A 56 12.76 23.09 -6.77
CA SER A 56 14.13 23.03 -7.31
C SER A 56 14.24 22.21 -8.59
N PRO A 57 15.16 22.57 -9.52
CA PRO A 57 15.19 22.00 -10.87
C PRO A 57 15.63 20.52 -10.89
N ALA A 58 16.44 20.11 -9.91
CA ALA A 58 16.88 18.73 -9.77
C ALA A 58 15.80 17.82 -9.17
N SER A 59 14.59 18.32 -8.87
CA SER A 59 13.65 17.62 -8.01
C SER A 59 12.75 16.62 -8.74
N TRP A 60 12.41 16.79 -10.01
CA TRP A 60 11.41 15.91 -10.69
C TRP A 60 11.91 15.23 -11.95
N LEU A 61 12.52 15.98 -12.87
CA LEU A 61 12.94 15.46 -14.18
C LEU A 61 14.17 16.22 -14.70
N GLU A 62 15.11 15.46 -15.25
CA GLU A 62 16.38 15.97 -15.78
C GLU A 62 16.62 15.35 -17.17
N ILE A 63 16.79 16.20 -18.18
CA ILE A 63 17.22 15.81 -19.53
C ILE A 63 18.72 16.08 -19.63
N ARG A 64 19.50 15.04 -19.93
CA ARG A 64 20.96 15.12 -20.01
C ARG A 64 21.45 15.27 -21.44
N SER A 65 22.64 15.84 -21.60
CA SER A 65 23.27 16.05 -22.92
C SER A 65 23.55 14.75 -23.69
N ASP A 66 23.57 13.60 -23.03
CA ASP A 66 23.73 12.27 -23.65
C ASP A 66 22.39 11.63 -24.07
N ASN A 67 21.29 12.39 -24.06
CA ASN A 67 19.91 11.94 -24.31
C ASN A 67 19.33 10.98 -23.25
N THR A 68 20.01 10.75 -22.13
CA THR A 68 19.43 10.04 -20.99
C THR A 68 18.55 10.96 -20.14
N ILE A 69 17.61 10.36 -19.42
CA ILE A 69 16.62 11.08 -18.62
C ILE A 69 16.64 10.52 -17.20
N VAL A 70 16.65 11.40 -16.20
CA VAL A 70 16.48 11.02 -14.80
C VAL A 70 15.16 11.60 -14.29
N ALA A 71 14.25 10.72 -13.90
CA ALA A 71 13.00 11.05 -13.24
C ALA A 71 13.12 10.77 -11.74
N ARG A 72 12.45 11.58 -10.92
CA ARG A 72 12.48 11.50 -9.45
C ARG A 72 11.05 11.55 -8.92
N THR A 73 10.77 10.72 -7.92
CA THR A 73 9.46 10.67 -7.26
C THR A 73 9.59 10.27 -5.80
N GLY A 74 8.88 10.93 -4.89
CA GLY A 74 8.84 10.54 -3.49
C GLY A 74 8.07 9.25 -3.23
N ARG A 75 7.31 8.77 -4.23
CA ARG A 75 6.68 7.45 -4.18
C ARG A 75 7.71 6.35 -4.37
N THR A 76 7.39 5.18 -3.84
CA THR A 76 8.32 4.06 -3.73
C THR A 76 7.75 2.79 -4.34
N GLU A 77 8.62 1.96 -4.90
CA GLU A 77 8.20 0.66 -5.42
C GLU A 77 7.78 -0.26 -4.27
N THR A 78 6.50 -0.64 -4.23
CA THR A 78 5.95 -1.53 -3.21
C THR A 78 5.43 -2.87 -3.76
N GLY A 79 5.92 -3.26 -4.93
CA GLY A 79 5.44 -4.43 -5.68
C GLY A 79 4.26 -4.11 -6.63
N ILE A 80 3.94 -2.83 -6.80
CA ILE A 80 2.87 -2.37 -7.70
C ILE A 80 3.38 -2.08 -9.11
N GLY A 81 4.70 -1.94 -9.29
CA GLY A 81 5.37 -1.82 -10.58
C GLY A 81 5.68 -0.40 -11.03
N ILE A 82 5.80 0.56 -10.10
CA ILE A 82 6.14 1.98 -10.37
C ILE A 82 7.34 2.09 -11.32
N THR A 83 8.35 1.27 -11.09
CA THR A 83 9.58 1.20 -11.89
C THR A 83 9.39 0.80 -13.36
N GLY A 84 8.22 0.25 -13.72
CA GLY A 84 7.84 -0.01 -15.10
C GLY A 84 6.93 1.09 -15.66
N TYR A 85 5.82 1.36 -14.97
CA TYR A 85 4.78 2.21 -15.54
C TYR A 85 5.06 3.72 -15.45
N TYR A 86 5.82 4.23 -14.46
CA TYR A 86 6.20 5.65 -14.46
C TYR A 86 7.16 6.00 -15.61
N PRO A 87 8.24 5.24 -15.88
CA PRO A 87 9.04 5.44 -17.08
C PRO A 87 8.21 5.37 -18.37
N GLN A 88 7.29 4.41 -18.51
CA GLN A 88 6.39 4.36 -19.68
C GLN A 88 5.52 5.62 -19.81
N THR A 89 4.96 6.10 -18.71
CA THR A 89 4.12 7.29 -18.70
C THR A 89 4.90 8.55 -19.07
N ILE A 90 6.12 8.71 -18.55
CA ILE A 90 6.99 9.86 -18.88
C ILE A 90 7.45 9.76 -20.34
N ALA A 91 7.82 8.55 -20.79
CA ALA A 91 8.24 8.29 -22.16
C ALA A 91 7.15 8.63 -23.19
N GLU A 92 5.89 8.30 -22.85
CA GLU A 92 4.74 8.67 -23.67
C GLU A 92 4.69 10.17 -23.91
N GLU A 93 4.66 11.00 -22.86
CA GLU A 93 4.55 12.45 -23.04
C GLU A 93 5.77 13.06 -23.76
N LEU A 94 6.98 12.53 -23.50
CA LEU A 94 8.22 13.06 -24.07
C LEU A 94 8.53 12.56 -25.50
N ASN A 95 7.79 11.59 -26.03
CA ASN A 95 8.13 10.88 -27.28
C ASN A 95 9.55 10.28 -27.26
N VAL A 96 9.88 9.55 -26.19
CA VAL A 96 11.16 8.82 -26.04
C VAL A 96 10.89 7.35 -25.75
N ARG A 97 11.96 6.55 -25.67
CA ARG A 97 11.87 5.14 -25.27
C ARG A 97 11.93 5.02 -23.74
N PRO A 98 11.10 4.17 -23.09
CA PRO A 98 11.11 4.01 -21.63
C PRO A 98 12.48 3.67 -21.04
N GLU A 99 13.31 2.94 -21.78
CA GLU A 99 14.64 2.48 -21.38
C GLU A 99 15.66 3.61 -21.20
N THR A 100 15.39 4.80 -21.74
CA THR A 100 16.29 5.96 -21.55
C THR A 100 16.02 6.69 -20.23
N ILE A 101 15.02 6.26 -19.46
CA ILE A 101 14.59 6.91 -18.22
C ILE A 101 15.04 6.09 -17.01
N THR A 102 15.88 6.70 -16.17
CA THR A 102 16.21 6.19 -14.83
C THR A 102 15.28 6.82 -13.80
N LEU A 103 14.70 6.01 -12.92
CA LEU A 103 13.81 6.48 -11.86
C LEU A 103 14.51 6.43 -10.49
N ILE A 104 14.59 7.57 -9.81
CA ILE A 104 15.02 7.68 -8.41
C ILE A 104 13.76 7.81 -7.53
N MET A 105 13.67 7.03 -6.46
CA MET A 105 12.48 6.89 -5.65
C MET A 105 12.76 7.12 -4.17
N GLY A 106 11.84 7.77 -3.46
CA GLY A 106 11.74 7.74 -1.99
C GLY A 106 12.83 8.40 -1.17
N ASP A 107 13.97 8.78 -1.76
CA ASP A 107 15.04 9.49 -1.07
C ASP A 107 14.59 10.91 -0.70
N THR A 108 14.48 11.20 0.59
CA THR A 108 13.76 12.40 1.06
C THR A 108 14.47 13.73 0.80
N ASP A 109 15.75 13.68 0.44
CA ASP A 109 16.62 14.78 0.06
C ASP A 109 17.02 14.73 -1.43
N ARG A 110 16.44 13.82 -2.22
CA ARG A 110 16.69 13.71 -3.68
C ARG A 110 15.43 13.56 -4.52
N THR A 111 14.28 13.42 -3.89
CA THR A 111 12.99 13.25 -4.57
C THR A 111 11.95 14.20 -4.00
N PRO A 112 11.01 14.67 -4.84
CA PRO A 112 9.98 15.57 -4.37
C PRO A 112 9.00 14.75 -3.55
N ASP A 113 8.31 15.35 -2.59
CA ASP A 113 7.33 14.57 -1.85
C ASP A 113 6.18 14.13 -2.76
N GLY A 114 6.07 12.82 -2.96
CA GLY A 114 5.02 12.19 -3.74
C GLY A 114 3.93 11.58 -2.86
N GLY A 115 3.99 11.73 -1.54
CA GLY A 115 3.06 11.06 -0.64
C GLY A 115 3.25 9.55 -0.60
N TYR A 116 2.24 8.83 -0.11
CA TYR A 116 2.29 7.38 0.00
C TYR A 116 2.09 6.66 -1.35
N SER A 117 2.74 5.51 -1.51
CA SER A 117 2.81 4.79 -2.78
C SER A 117 1.49 4.19 -3.27
N ALA A 118 0.50 3.96 -2.39
CA ALA A 118 -0.83 3.52 -2.81
C ALA A 118 -1.61 4.63 -3.54
N GLY A 119 -1.29 5.91 -3.34
CA GLY A 119 -1.77 7.05 -4.12
C GLY A 119 -1.11 7.15 -5.50
N PHE A 120 -0.81 6.03 -6.17
CA PHE A 120 -0.02 6.04 -7.40
C PHE A 120 -0.73 6.71 -8.58
N LEU A 121 -2.07 6.76 -8.59
CA LEU A 121 -2.86 7.39 -9.65
C LEU A 121 -2.66 8.92 -9.67
N SER A 122 -2.71 9.58 -8.51
CA SER A 122 -2.40 11.01 -8.41
C SER A 122 -0.94 11.26 -8.80
N GLY A 123 -0.02 10.36 -8.40
CA GLY A 123 1.37 10.42 -8.83
C GLY A 123 1.56 10.26 -10.33
N MET A 124 0.74 9.42 -10.97
CA MET A 124 0.77 9.23 -12.41
C MET A 124 0.35 10.52 -13.12
N THR A 125 -0.71 11.20 -12.65
CA THR A 125 -1.08 12.53 -13.16
C THR A 125 0.05 13.55 -13.00
N ASN A 126 0.72 13.57 -11.84
CA ASN A 126 1.86 14.47 -11.61
C ASN A 126 2.97 14.23 -12.64
N VAL A 127 3.46 13.00 -12.79
CA VAL A 127 4.58 12.72 -13.71
C VAL A 127 4.22 12.98 -15.18
N ARG A 128 2.95 12.78 -15.57
CA ARG A 128 2.47 13.18 -16.92
C ARG A 128 2.54 14.68 -17.11
N LYS A 129 2.06 15.47 -16.15
CA LYS A 129 2.13 16.93 -16.22
C LYS A 129 3.57 17.42 -16.28
N VAL A 130 4.46 16.88 -15.43
CA VAL A 130 5.90 17.20 -15.47
C VAL A 130 6.46 16.93 -16.86
N ALA A 131 6.23 15.73 -17.40
CA ALA A 131 6.73 15.34 -18.72
C ALA A 131 6.14 16.22 -19.84
N ALA A 132 4.85 16.55 -19.79
CA ALA A 132 4.19 17.41 -20.77
C ALA A 132 4.72 18.85 -20.76
N TYR A 133 4.92 19.46 -19.59
CA TYR A 133 5.57 20.77 -19.52
C TYR A 133 6.99 20.74 -20.07
N THR A 134 7.75 19.70 -19.74
CA THR A 134 9.11 19.49 -20.25
C THR A 134 9.13 19.37 -21.76
N TYR A 135 8.18 18.62 -22.32
CA TYR A 135 8.00 18.49 -23.77
C TYR A 135 7.79 19.85 -24.44
N GLN A 136 6.92 20.71 -23.88
CA GLN A 136 6.67 22.05 -24.43
C GLN A 136 7.90 22.96 -24.35
N ALA A 137 8.68 22.87 -23.27
CA ALA A 137 9.95 23.58 -23.15
C ALA A 137 10.96 23.14 -24.22
N LEU A 138 11.10 21.83 -24.43
CA LEU A 138 11.99 21.27 -25.45
C LEU A 138 11.57 21.70 -26.87
N LEU A 139 10.26 21.73 -27.16
CA LEU A 139 9.76 22.25 -28.43
C LEU A 139 10.09 23.74 -28.62
N GLY A 140 9.98 24.56 -27.57
CA GLY A 140 10.37 25.97 -27.62
C GLY A 140 11.87 26.18 -27.90
N LEU A 141 12.72 25.39 -27.25
CA LEU A 141 14.17 25.39 -27.50
C LEU A 141 14.49 24.96 -28.94
N ALA A 142 13.87 23.87 -29.41
CA ALA A 142 14.06 23.36 -30.75
C ALA A 142 13.54 24.32 -31.83
N SER A 143 12.40 24.98 -31.61
CA SER A 143 11.86 26.00 -32.51
C SER A 143 12.87 27.13 -32.71
N THR A 144 13.48 27.59 -31.60
CA THR A 144 14.52 28.62 -31.63
C THR A 144 15.77 28.13 -32.37
N GLN A 145 16.26 26.92 -32.09
CA GLN A 145 17.50 26.40 -32.65
C GLN A 145 17.38 26.01 -34.13
N LEU A 146 16.22 25.48 -34.55
CA LEU A 146 15.98 25.06 -35.94
C LEU A 146 15.49 26.22 -36.83
N GLY A 147 14.98 27.30 -36.23
CA GLY A 147 14.48 28.49 -36.94
C GLY A 147 13.11 28.26 -37.59
N VAL A 148 12.26 27.43 -36.99
CA VAL A 148 10.91 27.09 -37.50
C VAL A 148 9.88 27.16 -36.38
N SER A 149 8.58 27.30 -36.68
CA SER A 149 7.53 27.38 -35.66
C SER A 149 7.36 26.04 -34.91
N VAL A 150 6.95 26.08 -33.64
CA VAL A 150 6.62 24.87 -32.85
C VAL A 150 5.62 23.97 -33.58
N SER A 151 4.62 24.54 -34.26
CA SER A 151 3.62 23.81 -35.03
C SER A 151 4.17 23.01 -36.23
N SER A 152 5.40 23.31 -36.67
CA SER A 152 6.09 22.62 -37.76
C SER A 152 7.07 21.56 -37.27
N LEU A 153 7.20 21.38 -35.96
CA LEU A 153 8.09 20.39 -35.36
C LEU A 153 7.38 19.05 -35.19
N SER A 154 8.14 17.97 -35.40
CA SER A 154 7.75 16.62 -35.01
C SER A 154 8.82 16.00 -34.13
N VAL A 155 8.42 15.10 -33.24
CA VAL A 155 9.35 14.40 -32.35
C VAL A 155 9.14 12.90 -32.42
N THR A 156 10.24 12.19 -32.61
CA THR A 156 10.31 10.73 -32.54
C THR A 156 11.58 10.35 -31.81
N ASP A 157 11.48 9.48 -30.80
CA ASP A 157 12.62 8.98 -30.00
C ASP A 157 13.55 10.08 -29.46
N GLY A 158 12.98 11.19 -28.99
CA GLY A 158 13.73 12.34 -28.47
C GLY A 158 14.48 13.15 -29.52
N VAL A 159 14.21 12.91 -30.81
CA VAL A 159 14.76 13.67 -31.94
C VAL A 159 13.68 14.61 -32.48
N VAL A 160 13.92 15.90 -32.36
CA VAL A 160 13.06 16.95 -32.92
C VAL A 160 13.46 17.22 -34.36
N THR A 161 12.49 17.19 -35.28
CA THR A 161 12.67 17.43 -36.72
C THR A 161 11.82 18.60 -37.17
N GLY A 162 12.38 19.50 -37.99
CA GLY A 162 11.66 20.64 -38.56
C GLY A 162 12.52 21.42 -39.57
N GLY A 163 11.92 21.95 -40.63
CA GLY A 163 12.64 22.75 -41.65
C GLY A 163 13.78 22.00 -42.35
N GLY A 164 13.66 20.67 -42.50
CA GLY A 164 14.70 19.82 -43.09
C GLY A 164 15.90 19.54 -42.15
N LYS A 165 15.86 19.99 -40.90
CA LYS A 165 16.91 19.83 -39.89
C LYS A 165 16.44 18.94 -38.74
N LYS A 166 17.40 18.46 -37.94
CA LYS A 166 17.16 17.61 -36.76
C LYS A 166 18.01 18.08 -35.58
N VAL A 167 17.50 17.88 -34.38
CA VAL A 167 18.23 18.10 -33.12
C VAL A 167 17.69 17.15 -32.05
N THR A 168 18.57 16.53 -31.28
CA THR A 168 18.21 15.67 -30.15
C THR A 168 17.95 16.49 -28.89
N TYR A 169 17.17 15.96 -27.95
CA TYR A 169 16.98 16.60 -26.65
C TYR A 169 18.30 16.91 -25.92
N GLY A 170 19.28 16.01 -26.01
CA GLY A 170 20.60 16.20 -25.44
C GLY A 170 21.36 17.37 -26.06
N GLU A 171 21.28 17.53 -27.38
CA GLU A 171 21.88 18.67 -28.09
C GLU A 171 21.19 20.01 -27.74
N LEU A 172 19.88 20.01 -27.49
CA LEU A 172 19.15 21.22 -27.07
C LEU A 172 19.64 21.77 -25.73
N VAL A 173 20.12 20.89 -24.85
CA VAL A 173 20.53 21.23 -23.48
C VAL A 173 22.04 21.27 -23.30
N GLN A 174 22.80 20.84 -24.30
CA GLN A 174 24.26 20.76 -24.24
C GLN A 174 24.88 22.13 -23.99
N GLY A 175 25.81 22.19 -23.02
CA GLY A 175 26.48 23.43 -22.61
C GLY A 175 25.57 24.47 -21.94
N GLN A 176 24.34 24.12 -21.59
CA GLN A 176 23.38 25.01 -20.96
C GLN A 176 22.97 24.47 -19.57
N HIS A 177 22.74 25.38 -18.63
CA HIS A 177 21.98 25.11 -17.42
C HIS A 177 20.61 25.76 -17.58
N LEU A 178 19.62 24.94 -17.91
CA LEU A 178 18.25 25.38 -18.15
C LEU A 178 17.37 24.97 -16.98
N GLU A 179 16.49 25.87 -16.56
CA GLU A 179 15.60 25.67 -15.44
C GLU A 179 14.16 25.98 -15.87
N LEU A 180 13.27 24.99 -15.88
CA LEU A 180 11.86 25.13 -16.24
C LEU A 180 10.97 25.15 -15.01
N LYS A 181 10.39 26.29 -14.61
CA LYS A 181 9.51 26.40 -13.42
C LYS A 181 8.02 26.12 -13.68
N ILE A 182 7.52 24.90 -13.48
CA ILE A 182 6.09 24.49 -13.49
C ILE A 182 5.30 24.99 -12.23
N PRO A 183 3.98 24.80 -12.03
CA PRO A 183 3.30 25.20 -10.76
C PRO A 183 2.86 24.01 -9.85
N VAL A 184 3.05 24.09 -8.51
CA VAL A 184 2.73 23.02 -7.53
C VAL A 184 1.94 23.54 -6.33
N GLU A 185 1.25 22.63 -5.64
CA GLU A 185 0.61 22.86 -4.33
C GLU A 185 0.78 21.64 -3.40
N GLY A 186 0.51 21.83 -2.10
CA GLY A 186 0.59 20.79 -1.07
C GLY A 186 1.56 21.14 0.06
N GLU A 187 1.50 20.36 1.13
CA GLU A 187 2.34 20.54 2.32
C GLU A 187 3.17 19.28 2.61
N LEU A 188 4.41 19.50 3.06
CA LEU A 188 5.25 18.40 3.54
C LEU A 188 4.66 17.79 4.82
N PRO A 189 4.70 16.47 4.99
CA PRO A 189 4.19 15.80 6.16
C PRO A 189 4.92 16.28 7.41
N LYS A 190 4.13 16.67 8.41
CA LYS A 190 4.61 16.99 9.75
C LYS A 190 3.83 16.17 10.76
N PRO A 191 4.43 15.86 11.93
CA PRO A 191 3.70 15.26 13.03
C PRO A 191 2.60 16.22 13.47
N ASP A 192 1.37 15.72 13.52
CA ASP A 192 0.21 16.49 13.93
C ASP A 192 -0.71 15.62 14.79
N PRO A 193 -0.76 15.85 16.12
CA PRO A 193 -1.69 15.16 17.00
C PRO A 193 -3.16 15.33 16.62
N ALA A 194 -3.53 16.37 15.86
CA ALA A 194 -4.89 16.60 15.34
C ALA A 194 -5.14 15.89 13.99
N GLY A 195 -4.09 15.50 13.26
CA GLY A 195 -4.19 14.79 11.98
C GLY A 195 -4.74 13.37 12.09
N GLU A 196 -5.14 12.81 10.94
CA GLU A 196 -5.80 11.50 10.79
C GLU A 196 -4.94 10.36 11.35
N VAL A 197 -3.70 10.24 10.87
CA VAL A 197 -2.71 9.26 11.36
C VAL A 197 -1.60 9.90 12.18
N GLY A 198 -1.93 10.99 12.88
CA GLY A 198 -0.95 11.80 13.60
C GLY A 198 -0.05 12.64 12.68
N MET A 199 -0.53 12.97 11.47
CA MET A 199 0.23 13.67 10.43
C MET A 199 -0.62 14.68 9.64
N THR A 200 0.01 15.74 9.14
CA THR A 200 -0.66 16.84 8.41
C THR A 200 -1.09 16.52 6.97
N SER A 201 -0.38 15.63 6.27
CA SER A 201 -0.64 15.28 4.85
C SER A 201 -0.12 13.90 4.51
N LEU A 202 -0.84 13.19 3.64
CA LEU A 202 -0.47 11.87 3.11
C LEU A 202 -0.12 11.91 1.61
N ASP A 203 -0.74 12.79 0.83
CA ASP A 203 -0.65 12.78 -0.64
C ASP A 203 0.58 13.50 -1.22
N GLY A 204 1.34 14.20 -0.38
CA GLY A 204 2.53 14.95 -0.76
C GLY A 204 2.21 16.16 -1.64
N VAL A 205 3.10 16.49 -2.57
CA VAL A 205 2.99 17.66 -3.47
C VAL A 205 2.33 17.27 -4.79
N THR A 206 1.42 18.13 -5.26
CA THR A 206 0.68 17.96 -6.53
C THR A 206 1.09 19.00 -7.57
N VAL A 207 1.20 18.58 -8.83
CA VAL A 207 1.47 19.49 -9.95
C VAL A 207 0.16 20.15 -10.40
N THR A 208 0.11 21.47 -10.26
CA THR A 208 -1.02 22.30 -10.69
C THR A 208 -0.87 22.72 -12.16
N GLY A 209 -1.86 23.43 -12.70
CA GLY A 209 -1.91 23.78 -14.12
C GLY A 209 -2.29 22.60 -15.04
N ASN A 210 -2.48 22.89 -16.33
CA ASN A 210 -2.98 21.97 -17.35
C ASN A 210 -2.16 22.11 -18.65
N PRO A 211 -0.91 21.60 -18.70
CA PRO A 211 -0.14 21.59 -19.93
C PRO A 211 -0.85 20.70 -20.99
N PRO A 212 -0.63 20.94 -22.29
CA PRO A 212 -1.09 20.03 -23.34
C PRO A 212 -0.50 18.63 -23.12
N MET A 213 -1.33 17.71 -22.65
CA MET A 213 -1.00 16.29 -22.49
C MET A 213 -1.58 15.49 -23.65
N LYS A 214 -0.93 14.39 -24.01
CA LYS A 214 -1.46 13.48 -25.03
C LYS A 214 -2.81 12.89 -24.61
N ALA A 215 -3.73 12.77 -25.56
CA ALA A 215 -5.00 12.09 -25.32
C ALA A 215 -4.79 10.55 -25.34
N PRO A 216 -5.60 9.77 -24.60
CA PRO A 216 -5.41 8.31 -24.53
C PRO A 216 -5.41 7.55 -25.85
N LYS A 217 -6.12 8.07 -26.87
CA LYS A 217 -6.16 7.54 -28.23
C LYS A 217 -4.84 7.72 -29.00
N ASP A 218 -4.00 8.66 -28.58
CA ASP A 218 -2.74 9.01 -29.24
C ASP A 218 -1.53 8.33 -28.57
N PHE A 219 -1.77 7.51 -27.54
CA PHE A 219 -0.72 6.79 -26.84
C PHE A 219 -0.08 5.72 -27.72
N LYS A 220 1.26 5.63 -27.66
CA LYS A 220 2.07 4.65 -28.38
C LYS A 220 2.86 3.72 -27.45
N VAL A 221 3.16 4.19 -26.25
CA VAL A 221 3.94 3.52 -25.20
C VAL A 221 2.99 3.03 -24.09
N ILE A 222 2.08 3.89 -23.61
CA ILE A 222 1.04 3.49 -22.65
C ILE A 222 0.10 2.47 -23.32
N GLY A 223 -0.17 1.36 -22.64
CA GLY A 223 -0.95 0.24 -23.16
C GLY A 223 -0.10 -0.90 -23.70
N THR A 224 1.23 -0.73 -23.76
CA THR A 224 2.17 -1.79 -24.16
C THR A 224 2.76 -2.52 -22.95
N SER A 225 3.24 -3.75 -23.17
CA SER A 225 3.90 -4.55 -22.13
C SER A 225 5.39 -4.25 -22.06
N PHE A 226 5.78 -3.37 -21.15
CA PHE A 226 7.20 -3.07 -20.88
C PHE A 226 7.71 -3.87 -19.67
N ALA A 227 8.96 -4.32 -19.73
CA ALA A 227 9.61 -5.01 -18.62
C ALA A 227 10.16 -3.99 -17.62
N ALA A 228 9.90 -4.19 -16.32
CA ALA A 228 10.50 -3.34 -15.29
C ALA A 228 12.02 -3.56 -15.24
N GLY A 229 12.78 -2.47 -15.41
CA GLY A 229 14.25 -2.52 -15.56
C GLY A 229 14.99 -3.06 -14.34
N HIS A 230 14.38 -3.06 -13.16
CA HIS A 230 14.99 -3.52 -11.91
C HIS A 230 14.91 -5.05 -11.70
N ILE A 231 14.08 -5.77 -12.47
CA ILE A 231 13.88 -7.22 -12.28
C ILE A 231 15.17 -8.02 -12.52
N PRO A 232 15.95 -7.78 -13.60
CA PRO A 232 17.21 -8.49 -13.82
C PRO A 232 18.18 -8.39 -12.63
N ASP A 233 18.27 -7.23 -11.98
CA ASP A 233 19.14 -7.04 -10.82
C ASP A 233 18.65 -7.84 -9.60
N LYS A 234 17.34 -7.97 -9.41
CA LYS A 234 16.77 -8.82 -8.36
C LYS A 234 17.08 -10.30 -8.60
N VAL A 235 16.95 -10.76 -9.85
CA VAL A 235 17.21 -12.16 -10.22
C VAL A 235 18.71 -12.51 -10.14
N THR A 236 19.58 -11.55 -10.43
CA THR A 236 21.04 -11.75 -10.44
C THR A 236 21.71 -11.41 -9.10
N GLY A 237 20.94 -11.01 -8.07
CA GLY A 237 21.47 -10.67 -6.75
C GLY A 237 22.26 -9.35 -6.70
N LYS A 238 22.04 -8.45 -7.66
CA LYS A 238 22.68 -7.12 -7.71
C LYS A 238 21.91 -6.04 -6.97
N THR A 239 20.60 -6.22 -6.80
CA THR A 239 19.77 -5.29 -6.02
C THR A 239 20.31 -5.18 -4.61
N GLN A 240 20.54 -3.95 -4.14
CA GLN A 240 20.93 -3.67 -2.78
C GLN A 240 19.69 -3.53 -1.89
N TRP A 241 19.68 -4.27 -0.78
CA TRP A 241 18.64 -4.22 0.24
C TRP A 241 19.19 -3.53 1.50
N SER A 242 18.31 -3.19 2.43
CA SER A 242 18.73 -2.57 3.71
C SER A 242 19.72 -3.44 4.50
N CYS A 243 19.69 -4.77 4.34
CA CYS A 243 20.64 -5.69 4.97
C CYS A 243 22.05 -5.62 4.36
N ASP A 244 22.22 -5.09 3.16
CA ASP A 244 23.50 -5.02 2.44
C ASP A 244 24.28 -3.74 2.75
N VAL A 245 23.62 -2.75 3.34
CA VAL A 245 24.26 -1.49 3.75
C VAL A 245 25.41 -1.79 4.73
N ARG A 246 26.58 -1.21 4.45
CA ARG A 246 27.77 -1.27 5.31
C ARG A 246 28.31 0.15 5.48
N LEU A 247 28.51 0.56 6.73
CA LEU A 247 29.07 1.86 7.08
C LEU A 247 30.30 1.69 7.97
N PRO A 248 31.28 2.61 7.92
CA PRO A 248 32.45 2.55 8.81
C PRO A 248 32.04 2.51 10.29
N GLY A 249 32.58 1.54 11.03
CA GLY A 249 32.31 1.39 12.47
C GLY A 249 30.88 0.97 12.83
N MET A 250 30.08 0.50 11.86
CA MET A 250 28.70 0.08 12.08
C MET A 250 28.61 -1.09 13.06
N LEU A 251 27.62 -1.03 13.95
CA LEU A 251 27.26 -2.13 14.85
C LEU A 251 26.03 -2.88 14.31
N HIS A 252 26.00 -4.18 14.57
CA HIS A 252 24.87 -5.06 14.33
C HIS A 252 24.08 -5.25 15.61
N ALA A 253 22.79 -4.93 15.58
CA ALA A 253 21.90 -5.03 16.72
C ALA A 253 20.93 -6.20 16.60
N ARG A 254 20.64 -6.83 17.74
CA ARG A 254 19.56 -7.81 17.93
C ARG A 254 18.75 -7.42 19.15
N MET A 255 17.44 -7.40 19.00
CA MET A 255 16.55 -6.93 20.04
C MET A 255 16.40 -8.00 21.13
N VAL A 256 16.14 -7.55 22.34
CA VAL A 256 15.69 -8.38 23.46
C VAL A 256 14.30 -7.88 23.82
N ARG A 257 13.29 -8.41 23.13
CA ARG A 257 11.90 -7.93 23.23
C ARG A 257 11.28 -8.30 24.57
N PRO A 258 10.27 -7.54 25.04
CA PRO A 258 9.45 -7.95 26.18
C PRO A 258 8.81 -9.33 25.96
N ALA A 259 8.60 -10.06 27.05
CA ALA A 259 8.02 -11.41 26.98
C ALA A 259 6.51 -11.41 26.59
N THR A 260 5.79 -10.34 26.93
CA THR A 260 4.36 -10.14 26.64
C THR A 260 4.10 -8.68 26.26
N LEU A 261 2.98 -8.38 25.56
CA LEU A 261 2.78 -7.07 24.92
C LEU A 261 2.75 -5.89 25.91
N GLY A 262 2.29 -6.10 27.15
CA GLY A 262 2.26 -5.06 28.19
C GLY A 262 3.36 -5.17 29.24
N SER A 263 4.35 -6.05 29.06
CA SER A 263 5.45 -6.25 30.00
C SER A 263 6.31 -4.98 30.16
N THR A 264 6.81 -4.79 31.38
CA THR A 264 7.83 -3.77 31.70
C THR A 264 9.11 -4.43 32.20
N LEU A 265 10.25 -3.79 31.94
CA LEU A 265 11.57 -4.34 32.26
C LEU A 265 11.83 -4.28 33.76
N VAL A 266 12.08 -5.43 34.38
CA VAL A 266 12.46 -5.55 35.80
C VAL A 266 13.97 -5.49 35.96
N SER A 267 14.70 -6.36 35.25
CA SER A 267 16.16 -6.39 35.27
C SER A 267 16.73 -6.81 33.92
N VAL A 268 17.83 -6.20 33.54
CA VAL A 268 18.57 -6.52 32.31
C VAL A 268 19.39 -7.78 32.53
N GLY A 269 19.37 -8.71 31.57
CA GLY A 269 20.21 -9.90 31.58
C GLY A 269 21.70 -9.57 31.48
N SER A 270 22.55 -10.45 31.99
CA SER A 270 24.01 -10.27 31.97
C SER A 270 24.61 -10.74 30.66
N ILE A 271 25.71 -10.11 30.24
CA ILE A 271 26.51 -10.53 29.08
C ILE A 271 27.82 -11.19 29.55
N ASP A 272 28.10 -12.40 29.06
CA ASP A 272 29.40 -13.03 29.29
C ASP A 272 30.45 -12.42 28.37
N LYS A 273 31.24 -11.48 28.90
CA LYS A 273 32.31 -10.80 28.14
C LYS A 273 33.49 -11.71 27.76
N LYS A 274 33.61 -12.91 28.35
CA LYS A 274 34.60 -13.90 27.89
C LYS A 274 34.16 -14.55 26.59
N GLN A 275 32.87 -14.87 26.49
CA GLN A 275 32.27 -15.47 25.30
C GLN A 275 31.97 -14.42 24.22
N PHE A 276 31.51 -13.24 24.63
CA PHE A 276 31.08 -12.14 23.77
C PHE A 276 31.85 -10.85 24.10
N PRO A 277 33.15 -10.79 23.75
CA PRO A 277 34.03 -9.69 24.15
C PRO A 277 33.65 -8.34 23.52
N THR A 278 33.03 -8.34 22.35
CA THR A 278 32.71 -7.13 21.58
C THR A 278 31.26 -6.70 21.71
N ALA A 279 30.39 -7.57 22.21
CA ALA A 279 28.97 -7.28 22.36
C ALA A 279 28.65 -6.43 23.59
N GLU A 280 27.71 -5.49 23.46
CA GLU A 280 27.26 -4.59 24.52
C GLU A 280 25.74 -4.57 24.59
N VAL A 281 25.20 -4.34 25.79
CA VAL A 281 23.75 -4.20 25.99
C VAL A 281 23.40 -2.73 26.00
N LEU A 282 22.53 -2.30 25.09
CA LEU A 282 21.98 -0.95 25.05
C LEU A 282 20.51 -0.95 25.45
N ARG A 283 20.12 0.05 26.24
CA ARG A 283 18.79 0.17 26.81
C ARG A 283 18.30 1.61 26.81
N LYS A 284 17.02 1.81 26.50
CA LYS A 284 16.25 3.01 26.84
C LYS A 284 14.82 2.58 27.20
N GLY A 285 14.35 2.90 28.40
CA GLY A 285 13.06 2.41 28.88
C GLY A 285 12.97 0.86 28.85
N ASN A 286 11.97 0.34 28.14
CA ASN A 286 11.75 -1.08 27.82
C ASN A 286 12.36 -1.49 26.46
N LEU A 287 12.96 -0.57 25.70
CA LEU A 287 13.74 -0.93 24.51
C LEU A 287 15.09 -1.46 24.97
N LEU A 288 15.38 -2.71 24.63
CA LEU A 288 16.60 -3.42 24.99
C LEU A 288 17.14 -4.14 23.74
N ALA A 289 18.44 -4.03 23.51
CA ALA A 289 19.12 -4.72 22.42
C ALA A 289 20.57 -5.06 22.81
N VAL A 290 21.13 -6.06 22.14
CA VAL A 290 22.56 -6.33 22.13
C VAL A 290 23.14 -5.83 20.82
N VAL A 291 24.26 -5.12 20.88
CA VAL A 291 24.99 -4.58 19.74
C VAL A 291 26.41 -5.13 19.69
N SER A 292 26.94 -5.40 18.50
CA SER A 292 28.36 -5.80 18.31
C SER A 292 28.83 -5.44 16.89
N PRO A 293 30.12 -5.12 16.67
CA PRO A 293 30.69 -5.08 15.31
C PRO A 293 30.66 -6.44 14.61
N ASN A 294 30.54 -7.54 15.36
CA ASN A 294 30.36 -8.89 14.84
C ASN A 294 28.88 -9.29 14.90
N GLU A 295 28.26 -9.49 13.74
CA GLU A 295 26.84 -9.86 13.66
C GLU A 295 26.52 -11.17 14.38
N TRP A 296 27.34 -12.20 14.23
CA TRP A 296 27.08 -13.50 14.83
C TRP A 296 27.22 -13.46 16.35
N GLU A 297 28.15 -12.63 16.85
CA GLU A 297 28.28 -12.37 18.27
C GLU A 297 27.04 -11.67 18.82
N ALA A 298 26.52 -10.64 18.14
CA ALA A 298 25.27 -9.97 18.54
C ALA A 298 24.08 -10.95 18.61
N VAL A 299 23.97 -11.88 17.66
CA VAL A 299 22.90 -12.91 17.65
C VAL A 299 22.97 -13.81 18.88
N GLN A 300 24.13 -14.41 19.15
CA GLN A 300 24.27 -15.34 20.25
C GLN A 300 24.18 -14.63 21.62
N ALA A 301 24.79 -13.45 21.74
CA ALA A 301 24.76 -12.66 22.95
C ALA A 301 23.34 -12.15 23.28
N ALA A 302 22.55 -11.75 22.27
CA ALA A 302 21.15 -11.36 22.48
C ALA A 302 20.31 -12.51 23.06
N GLN A 303 20.51 -13.74 22.58
CA GLN A 303 19.81 -14.90 23.14
C GLN A 303 20.20 -15.13 24.61
N SER A 304 21.50 -15.12 24.93
CA SER A 304 21.98 -15.30 26.30
C SER A 304 21.48 -14.21 27.26
N VAL A 305 21.47 -12.95 26.80
CA VAL A 305 20.91 -11.82 27.57
C VAL A 305 19.41 -11.98 27.72
N ALA A 306 18.67 -12.41 26.69
CA ALA A 306 17.23 -12.64 26.76
C ALA A 306 16.86 -13.68 27.82
N ASP A 307 17.59 -14.80 27.91
CA ASP A 307 17.34 -15.89 28.85
C ASP A 307 17.45 -15.45 30.32
N THR A 308 18.26 -14.43 30.60
CA THR A 308 18.50 -13.89 31.94
C THR A 308 17.79 -12.57 32.22
N THR A 309 17.21 -11.94 31.20
CA THR A 309 16.41 -10.71 31.34
C THR A 309 15.07 -11.03 32.01
N LYS A 310 14.64 -10.16 32.94
CA LYS A 310 13.36 -10.32 33.66
C LYS A 310 12.40 -9.20 33.28
N TRP A 311 11.20 -9.61 32.90
CA TRP A 311 10.08 -8.74 32.55
C TRP A 311 8.93 -9.00 33.53
N THR A 312 8.08 -8.00 33.75
CA THR A 312 6.80 -8.24 34.45
C THR A 312 5.88 -9.09 33.58
N ASP A 313 5.04 -9.91 34.19
CA ASP A 313 3.95 -10.57 33.47
C ASP A 313 2.88 -9.54 33.10
N TRP A 314 2.18 -9.78 31.99
CA TRP A 314 0.99 -9.01 31.62
C TRP A 314 -0.04 -9.93 30.96
N SER A 315 -1.32 -9.69 31.26
CA SER A 315 -2.44 -10.39 30.64
C SER A 315 -3.61 -9.42 30.48
N GLY A 316 -3.90 -9.02 29.24
CA GLY A 316 -5.02 -8.14 28.91
C GLY A 316 -5.78 -8.53 27.64
N LEU A 317 -5.25 -9.44 26.83
CA LEU A 317 -5.94 -9.93 25.63
C LEU A 317 -7.08 -10.88 26.00
N PRO A 318 -8.15 -10.96 25.19
CA PRO A 318 -9.28 -11.85 25.46
C PRO A 318 -9.00 -13.33 25.13
N GLY A 319 -7.88 -13.65 24.47
CA GLY A 319 -7.66 -14.93 23.79
C GLY A 319 -8.27 -14.95 22.40
N SER A 320 -7.68 -15.74 21.49
CA SER A 320 -8.05 -15.78 20.06
C SER A 320 -9.52 -16.15 19.83
N GLU A 321 -10.04 -17.07 20.65
CA GLU A 321 -11.39 -17.59 20.56
C GLU A 321 -12.48 -16.59 21.00
N ASN A 322 -12.09 -15.51 21.70
CA ASN A 322 -13.02 -14.54 22.27
C ASN A 322 -13.02 -13.20 21.55
N VAL A 323 -12.36 -13.08 20.40
CA VAL A 323 -12.22 -11.80 19.66
C VAL A 323 -13.56 -11.19 19.30
N THR A 324 -14.44 -11.96 18.64
CA THR A 324 -15.78 -11.49 18.25
C THR A 324 -16.57 -11.04 19.48
N LYS A 325 -16.53 -11.81 20.56
CA LYS A 325 -17.18 -11.47 21.83
C LYS A 325 -16.64 -10.17 22.42
N ALA A 326 -15.33 -9.95 22.38
CA ALA A 326 -14.71 -8.73 22.88
C ALA A 326 -15.11 -7.49 22.07
N ILE A 327 -15.13 -7.59 20.73
CA ILE A 327 -15.58 -6.50 19.84
C ILE A 327 -17.06 -6.17 20.11
N ARG A 328 -17.90 -7.19 20.27
CA ARG A 328 -19.34 -7.01 20.57
C ARG A 328 -19.60 -6.43 21.95
N ALA A 329 -18.75 -6.72 22.93
CA ALA A 329 -18.87 -6.20 24.28
C ALA A 329 -18.47 -4.71 24.39
N HIS A 330 -17.79 -4.16 23.38
CA HIS A 330 -17.46 -2.74 23.35
C HIS A 330 -18.75 -1.89 23.28
N LYS A 331 -18.79 -0.79 24.04
CA LYS A 331 -19.92 0.14 24.05
C LYS A 331 -19.76 1.12 22.91
N TRP A 332 -20.40 0.82 21.78
CA TRP A 332 -20.37 1.66 20.60
C TRP A 332 -21.18 2.95 20.80
N GLY A 333 -20.56 4.07 20.43
CA GLY A 333 -21.23 5.36 20.33
C GLY A 333 -21.88 5.53 18.96
N LYS A 334 -21.80 6.74 18.41
CA LYS A 334 -22.16 7.01 17.01
C LYS A 334 -21.13 6.39 16.06
N PRO A 335 -21.51 6.10 14.80
CA PRO A 335 -20.56 5.74 13.76
C PRO A 335 -19.41 6.77 13.68
N SER A 336 -18.21 6.27 13.42
CA SER A 336 -17.06 7.11 13.06
C SER A 336 -17.23 7.71 11.66
N GLU A 337 -17.86 6.96 10.75
CA GLU A 337 -18.30 7.44 9.44
C GLU A 337 -19.62 6.76 9.07
N SER A 338 -20.50 7.52 8.40
CA SER A 338 -21.74 7.01 7.80
C SER A 338 -21.86 7.49 6.36
N LYS A 339 -22.32 6.63 5.46
CA LYS A 339 -22.66 6.97 4.06
C LYS A 339 -24.04 6.46 3.69
N GLY A 340 -24.77 7.26 2.90
CA GLY A 340 -26.06 6.89 2.33
C GLY A 340 -27.26 7.63 2.95
N LYS A 341 -28.45 7.08 2.75
CA LYS A 341 -29.75 7.67 3.07
C LYS A 341 -30.32 7.03 4.34
N ALA A 342 -29.87 7.48 5.51
CA ALA A 342 -30.16 6.82 6.77
C ALA A 342 -31.69 6.68 7.03
N ALA A 343 -32.42 7.80 6.99
CA ALA A 343 -33.85 7.82 7.31
C ALA A 343 -34.68 6.96 6.34
N GLU A 344 -34.43 7.07 5.04
CA GLU A 344 -35.15 6.32 4.01
C GLU A 344 -34.83 4.83 4.06
N THR A 345 -33.56 4.49 4.34
CA THR A 345 -33.14 3.09 4.50
C THR A 345 -33.77 2.47 5.72
N GLU A 346 -33.76 3.16 6.86
CA GLU A 346 -34.41 2.71 8.08
C GLU A 346 -35.92 2.54 7.89
N ALA A 347 -36.59 3.51 7.28
CA ALA A 347 -38.03 3.43 6.98
C ALA A 347 -38.34 2.23 6.08
N ALA A 348 -37.59 2.04 5.00
CA ALA A 348 -37.76 0.91 4.09
C ALA A 348 -37.52 -0.43 4.80
N LEU A 349 -36.48 -0.52 5.62
CA LEU A 349 -36.18 -1.69 6.45
C LEU A 349 -37.29 -1.97 7.45
N GLN A 350 -37.88 -0.95 8.09
CA GLN A 350 -38.97 -1.11 9.05
C GLN A 350 -40.26 -1.59 8.36
N SER A 351 -40.61 -1.02 7.22
CA SER A 351 -41.82 -1.37 6.46
C SER A 351 -41.76 -2.72 5.74
N ALA A 352 -40.55 -3.28 5.56
CA ALA A 352 -40.36 -4.49 4.78
C ALA A 352 -40.97 -5.73 5.46
N THR A 353 -41.83 -6.44 4.73
CA THR A 353 -42.43 -7.71 5.16
C THR A 353 -41.46 -8.88 5.05
N LYS A 354 -40.44 -8.79 4.18
CA LYS A 354 -39.36 -9.76 4.04
C LYS A 354 -38.02 -9.08 4.30
N LYS A 355 -37.24 -9.67 5.20
CA LYS A 355 -35.89 -9.20 5.53
C LYS A 355 -34.90 -10.35 5.48
N LEU A 356 -33.66 -10.02 5.14
CA LEU A 356 -32.51 -10.91 5.27
C LEU A 356 -31.51 -10.26 6.22
N SER A 357 -30.91 -11.03 7.12
CA SER A 357 -29.87 -10.55 8.03
C SER A 357 -28.76 -11.58 8.19
N ALA A 358 -27.53 -11.11 8.30
CA ALA A 358 -26.36 -11.93 8.53
C ALA A 358 -25.25 -11.14 9.23
N THR A 359 -24.44 -11.84 10.02
CA THR A 359 -23.21 -11.31 10.61
C THR A 359 -22.02 -12.02 9.96
N TYR A 360 -21.00 -11.26 9.56
CA TYR A 360 -19.74 -11.76 9.00
C TYR A 360 -18.57 -11.43 9.93
N GLU A 361 -17.58 -12.32 9.96
CA GLU A 361 -16.44 -12.24 10.88
C GLU A 361 -15.11 -12.47 10.17
N GLN A 362 -14.10 -11.71 10.55
CA GLN A 362 -12.72 -11.86 10.10
C GLN A 362 -11.78 -11.78 11.30
N GLY A 363 -10.86 -12.73 11.40
CA GLY A 363 -9.78 -12.69 12.38
C GLY A 363 -8.72 -11.63 12.06
N TYR A 364 -7.77 -11.46 12.97
CA TYR A 364 -6.57 -10.67 12.73
C TYR A 364 -5.70 -11.36 11.67
N VAL A 365 -5.05 -10.60 10.79
CA VAL A 365 -4.15 -11.12 9.75
C VAL A 365 -2.82 -10.37 9.80
N ARG A 366 -1.70 -11.05 9.57
CA ARG A 366 -0.37 -10.44 9.42
C ARG A 366 -0.10 -10.11 7.96
N HIS A 367 0.62 -9.02 7.72
CA HIS A 367 1.18 -8.73 6.38
C HIS A 367 2.20 -9.79 5.95
N ALA A 368 2.91 -10.38 6.92
CA ALA A 368 3.81 -11.53 6.77
C ALA A 368 4.70 -11.53 5.50
N PRO A 369 5.46 -10.45 5.21
CA PRO A 369 6.44 -10.50 4.13
C PRO A 369 7.52 -11.55 4.44
N ILE A 370 8.09 -12.13 3.38
CA ILE A 370 9.08 -13.20 3.50
C ILE A 370 10.32 -12.74 4.28
N GLY A 371 10.76 -11.49 4.05
CA GLY A 371 11.84 -10.87 4.80
C GLY A 371 11.33 -10.04 5.97
N PRO A 372 11.93 -10.18 7.18
CA PRO A 372 11.56 -9.37 8.33
C PRO A 372 12.05 -7.93 8.19
N PHE A 373 11.60 -7.04 9.08
CA PHE A 373 12.10 -5.66 9.15
C PHE A 373 13.62 -5.57 9.34
N VAL A 374 14.25 -4.70 8.54
CA VAL A 374 15.66 -4.31 8.66
C VAL A 374 15.77 -2.81 8.40
N ALA A 375 16.51 -2.11 9.27
CA ALA A 375 16.87 -0.71 9.08
C ALA A 375 18.31 -0.46 9.53
N VAL A 376 18.99 0.48 8.87
CA VAL A 376 20.26 1.05 9.33
C VAL A 376 20.01 2.51 9.67
N ALA A 377 20.50 2.98 10.82
CA ALA A 377 20.50 4.39 11.15
C ALA A 377 21.90 4.86 11.52
N ASP A 378 22.22 6.10 11.17
CA ASP A 378 23.42 6.81 11.56
C ASP A 378 23.01 8.17 12.13
N VAL A 379 22.93 8.23 13.47
CA VAL A 379 22.63 9.44 14.24
C VAL A 379 23.95 10.06 14.67
N LYS A 380 24.26 11.23 14.11
CA LYS A 380 25.47 12.01 14.42
C LYS A 380 25.29 12.85 15.68
N SER A 381 26.42 13.21 16.29
CA SER A 381 26.46 14.07 17.49
C SER A 381 25.94 15.49 17.24
N ASP A 382 26.00 15.98 16.01
CA ASP A 382 25.42 17.27 15.58
C ASP A 382 23.90 17.21 15.34
N GLY A 383 23.29 16.02 15.52
CA GLY A 383 21.88 15.75 15.34
C GLY A 383 21.47 15.39 13.91
N ASN A 384 22.39 15.31 12.94
CA ASN A 384 22.09 14.79 11.61
C ASN A 384 21.79 13.29 11.67
N VAL A 385 20.74 12.85 10.97
CA VAL A 385 20.26 11.48 10.96
C VAL A 385 20.11 11.01 9.53
N THR A 386 20.74 9.88 9.19
CA THR A 386 20.42 9.15 7.96
C THR A 386 19.89 7.77 8.30
N ILE A 387 18.79 7.37 7.68
CA ILE A 387 18.18 6.05 7.82
C ILE A 387 18.09 5.38 6.46
N TRP A 388 18.56 4.14 6.35
CA TRP A 388 18.37 3.27 5.19
C TRP A 388 17.33 2.21 5.54
N THR A 389 16.19 2.27 4.88
CA THR A 389 15.08 1.32 5.08
C THR A 389 14.12 1.36 3.90
N HIS A 390 13.11 0.51 3.93
CA HIS A 390 11.96 0.60 3.04
C HIS A 390 10.80 1.30 3.74
N SER A 391 10.09 2.14 3.00
CA SER A 391 8.87 2.78 3.46
C SER A 391 7.96 3.03 2.27
N ALA A 392 6.65 2.84 2.46
CA ALA A 392 5.66 3.24 1.48
C ALA A 392 5.34 4.75 1.54
N GLN A 393 5.92 5.47 2.52
CA GLN A 393 5.85 6.93 2.65
C GLN A 393 7.12 7.46 3.35
N SER A 394 8.21 7.64 2.60
CA SER A 394 9.51 8.03 3.18
C SER A 394 9.49 9.39 3.88
N GLN A 395 8.79 10.38 3.32
CA GLN A 395 8.66 11.71 3.95
C GLN A 395 7.86 11.64 5.27
N GLY A 396 6.88 10.73 5.35
CA GLY A 396 6.17 10.50 6.59
C GLY A 396 7.05 9.87 7.67
N LEU A 397 7.88 8.90 7.28
CA LEU A 397 8.88 8.31 8.17
C LEU A 397 9.89 9.34 8.66
N ARG A 398 10.39 10.19 7.76
CA ARG A 398 11.29 11.29 8.08
C ARG A 398 10.69 12.20 9.17
N ALA A 399 9.44 12.63 8.99
CA ALA A 399 8.73 13.47 9.95
C ALA A 399 8.58 12.79 11.31
N ARG A 400 8.26 11.50 11.34
CA ARG A 400 8.09 10.71 12.57
C ARG A 400 9.38 10.52 13.34
N ILE A 401 10.49 10.24 12.65
CA ILE A 401 11.80 10.12 13.29
C ILE A 401 12.25 11.46 13.87
N ALA A 402 12.04 12.56 13.15
CA ALA A 402 12.35 13.89 13.63
C ALA A 402 11.58 14.22 14.93
N TYR A 403 10.27 13.92 14.94
CA TYR A 403 9.41 14.07 16.12
C TYR A 403 9.89 13.24 17.31
N MET A 404 10.14 11.95 17.07
CA MET A 404 10.57 11.00 18.08
C MET A 404 11.87 11.46 18.74
N LEU A 405 12.83 11.95 17.96
CA LEU A 405 14.14 12.41 18.45
C LEU A 405 14.11 13.86 18.97
N GLY A 406 13.03 14.62 18.75
CA GLY A 406 12.92 16.02 19.13
C GLY A 406 13.86 16.94 18.34
N ILE A 407 14.11 16.64 17.06
CA ILE A 407 15.02 17.41 16.19
C ILE A 407 14.26 18.00 14.98
N PRO A 408 14.82 19.04 14.32
CA PRO A 408 14.25 19.55 13.08
C PRO A 408 14.16 18.47 11.99
N VAL A 409 13.08 18.49 11.19
CA VAL A 409 12.86 17.50 10.12
C VAL A 409 13.93 17.59 9.02
N GLU A 410 14.55 18.76 8.87
CA GLU A 410 15.67 19.08 7.99
C GLU A 410 16.98 18.43 8.42
N LYS A 411 17.04 17.77 9.58
CA LYS A 411 18.20 16.96 9.98
C LYS A 411 18.04 15.47 9.67
N VAL A 412 16.86 15.04 9.21
CA VAL A 412 16.56 13.62 8.96
C VAL A 412 16.53 13.35 7.46
N ILE A 413 17.30 12.37 7.02
CA ILE A 413 17.29 11.82 5.67
C ILE A 413 16.85 10.37 5.73
N VAL A 414 15.84 10.00 4.92
CA VAL A 414 15.51 8.61 4.64
C VAL A 414 16.03 8.27 3.25
N ARG A 415 16.90 7.27 3.19
CA ARG A 415 17.36 6.57 1.98
C ARG A 415 16.46 5.39 1.75
N TRP A 416 15.68 5.42 0.68
CA TRP A 416 14.76 4.34 0.39
C TRP A 416 15.51 3.15 -0.24
N MET A 417 15.21 1.96 0.26
CA MET A 417 15.77 0.69 -0.22
C MET A 417 14.66 -0.25 -0.69
N ASP A 418 14.99 -1.15 -1.62
CA ASP A 418 14.10 -2.23 -2.06
C ASP A 418 13.70 -3.15 -0.88
N HIS A 419 12.57 -3.85 -1.01
CA HIS A 419 12.01 -4.67 0.08
C HIS A 419 11.22 -5.92 -0.34
N SER A 420 11.05 -6.84 0.61
CA SER A 420 10.44 -8.17 0.43
C SER A 420 8.91 -8.19 0.55
N GLY A 421 8.24 -7.10 0.22
CA GLY A 421 6.79 -6.91 0.45
C GLY A 421 6.49 -6.03 1.68
N GLN A 422 5.35 -5.34 1.65
CA GLN A 422 4.91 -4.42 2.72
C GLN A 422 3.40 -4.51 2.94
N TYR A 423 2.62 -4.68 1.87
CA TYR A 423 1.19 -5.00 1.91
C TYR A 423 0.32 -4.04 2.74
N GLY A 424 0.76 -2.80 2.95
CA GLY A 424 0.09 -1.78 3.75
C GLY A 424 0.87 -1.37 5.00
N ARG A 425 1.74 -2.25 5.53
CA ARG A 425 2.36 -2.11 6.86
C ARG A 425 3.26 -0.88 7.04
N THR A 426 3.75 -0.27 5.96
CA THR A 426 4.63 0.92 6.05
C THR A 426 4.03 2.19 5.43
N THR A 427 2.73 2.18 5.13
CA THR A 427 2.04 3.29 4.42
C THR A 427 2.09 4.62 5.16
N PHE A 428 2.07 4.61 6.49
CA PHE A 428 2.03 5.82 7.30
C PHE A 428 3.41 6.25 7.83
N GLY A 429 4.51 5.86 7.18
CA GLY A 429 5.84 6.31 7.61
C GLY A 429 6.42 5.56 8.81
N GLY A 430 6.23 4.23 8.86
CA GLY A 430 7.02 3.33 9.70
C GLY A 430 6.24 2.60 10.80
N ASP A 431 6.56 1.32 10.96
CA ASP A 431 5.98 0.37 11.93
C ASP A 431 7.03 -0.66 12.42
N GLY A 432 8.29 -0.52 11.99
CA GLY A 432 9.32 -1.55 12.08
C GLY A 432 10.58 -1.13 12.84
N ALA A 433 11.72 -1.58 12.31
CA ALA A 433 13.05 -1.45 12.91
C ALA A 433 13.64 -0.03 12.87
N GLU A 434 12.99 0.93 12.20
CA GLU A 434 13.54 2.27 11.95
C GLU A 434 13.75 3.06 13.24
N ALA A 435 12.73 3.04 14.12
CA ALA A 435 12.80 3.67 15.42
C ALA A 435 13.84 2.99 16.32
N ASP A 436 13.89 1.65 16.30
CA ASP A 436 14.91 0.89 17.05
C ASP A 436 16.32 1.31 16.63
N ALA A 437 16.59 1.35 15.31
CA ALA A 437 17.90 1.67 14.77
C ALA A 437 18.32 3.11 15.10
N ALA A 438 17.41 4.07 14.95
CA ALA A 438 17.70 5.47 15.28
C ALA A 438 18.02 5.66 16.78
N ILE A 439 17.24 5.02 17.67
CA ILE A 439 17.46 5.09 19.12
C ILE A 439 18.80 4.44 19.49
N LEU A 440 19.08 3.25 18.98
CA LEU A 440 20.31 2.53 19.29
C LEU A 440 21.54 3.22 18.71
N SER A 441 21.45 3.82 17.52
CA SER A 441 22.52 4.62 16.94
C SER A 441 22.82 5.86 17.78
N GLN A 442 21.78 6.55 18.28
CA GLN A 442 21.94 7.67 19.20
C GLN A 442 22.64 7.26 20.50
N LEU A 443 22.26 6.11 21.08
CA LEU A 443 22.89 5.59 22.32
C LEU A 443 24.34 5.15 22.10
N ALA A 444 24.65 4.54 20.95
CA ALA A 444 25.98 4.03 20.65
C ALA A 444 26.96 5.10 20.14
N GLY A 445 26.46 6.23 19.61
CA GLY A 445 27.27 7.21 18.89
C GLY A 445 27.89 6.67 17.60
N LYS A 446 27.31 5.60 17.03
CA LYS A 446 27.79 4.87 15.85
C LYS A 446 26.63 4.49 14.94
N PRO A 447 26.85 4.21 13.65
CA PRO A 447 25.82 3.62 12.82
C PRO A 447 25.38 2.26 13.37
N VAL A 448 24.09 1.97 13.37
CA VAL A 448 23.53 0.71 13.88
C VAL A 448 22.58 0.11 12.85
N ARG A 449 22.80 -1.16 12.49
CA ARG A 449 21.84 -1.98 11.75
C ARG A 449 21.00 -2.81 12.72
N VAL A 450 19.69 -2.61 12.71
CA VAL A 450 18.72 -3.47 13.40
C VAL A 450 18.08 -4.40 12.39
N GLN A 451 18.04 -5.69 12.71
CA GLN A 451 17.32 -6.69 11.94
C GLN A 451 16.49 -7.53 12.90
N TRP A 452 15.18 -7.55 12.68
CA TRP A 452 14.27 -8.39 13.43
C TRP A 452 14.39 -9.83 12.92
N THR A 453 14.17 -10.78 13.83
CA THR A 453 13.92 -12.17 13.49
C THR A 453 12.47 -12.35 13.04
N LEU A 454 12.17 -13.45 12.35
CA LEU A 454 10.79 -13.77 11.95
C LEU A 454 9.83 -13.85 13.16
N PRO A 455 10.19 -14.50 14.29
CA PRO A 455 9.34 -14.48 15.48
C PRO A 455 9.07 -13.10 16.05
N GLU A 456 10.05 -12.20 16.01
CA GLU A 456 9.86 -10.83 16.47
C GLU A 456 8.92 -10.06 15.54
N ASP A 457 9.10 -10.15 14.22
CA ASP A 457 8.24 -9.46 13.25
C ASP A 457 6.79 -9.95 13.37
N LEU A 458 6.56 -11.26 13.40
CA LEU A 458 5.23 -11.83 13.55
C LEU A 458 4.60 -11.59 14.93
N ALA A 459 5.39 -11.29 15.96
CA ALA A 459 4.85 -10.97 17.29
C ALA A 459 4.59 -9.48 17.50
N TRP A 460 5.45 -8.59 16.99
CA TRP A 460 5.51 -7.18 17.40
C TRP A 460 5.16 -6.15 16.33
N SER A 461 5.20 -6.49 15.04
CA SER A 461 4.70 -5.57 14.00
C SER A 461 3.21 -5.28 14.20
N SER A 462 2.63 -4.40 13.39
CA SER A 462 1.18 -4.22 13.36
C SER A 462 0.45 -5.35 12.63
N VAL A 463 -0.84 -5.49 12.90
CA VAL A 463 -1.74 -6.50 12.31
C VAL A 463 -2.88 -5.84 11.53
N SER A 464 -3.40 -6.50 10.50
CA SER A 464 -4.74 -6.18 10.00
C SER A 464 -5.76 -6.52 11.09
N PRO A 465 -6.64 -5.59 11.49
CA PRO A 465 -7.54 -5.82 12.61
C PRO A 465 -8.64 -6.84 12.27
N ALA A 466 -9.07 -7.57 13.30
CA ALA A 466 -10.29 -8.37 13.24
C ALA A 466 -11.52 -7.48 12.95
N TRP A 467 -12.53 -8.08 12.35
CA TRP A 467 -13.70 -7.35 11.86
C TRP A 467 -14.99 -8.11 12.10
N VAL A 468 -16.04 -7.38 12.48
CA VAL A 468 -17.41 -7.92 12.56
C VAL A 468 -18.34 -7.02 11.76
N SER A 469 -19.14 -7.60 10.88
CA SER A 469 -20.03 -6.86 9.98
C SER A 469 -21.45 -7.37 10.10
N ASP A 470 -22.40 -6.49 10.41
CA ASP A 470 -23.83 -6.80 10.34
C ASP A 470 -24.42 -6.29 9.04
N MET A 471 -25.14 -7.15 8.36
CA MET A 471 -25.84 -6.86 7.11
C MET A 471 -27.32 -7.11 7.32
N THR A 472 -28.16 -6.14 6.94
CA THR A 472 -29.62 -6.31 6.89
C THR A 472 -30.17 -5.73 5.60
N ALA A 473 -31.07 -6.45 4.94
CA ALA A 473 -31.76 -5.95 3.74
C ALA A 473 -33.27 -6.14 3.81
N ALA A 474 -33.99 -5.19 3.21
CA ALA A 474 -35.39 -5.31 2.84
C ALA A 474 -35.49 -5.94 1.46
N LEU A 475 -36.37 -6.93 1.32
CA LEU A 475 -36.61 -7.62 0.07
C LEU A 475 -38.01 -7.31 -0.47
N ASP A 476 -38.12 -7.12 -1.78
CA ASP A 476 -39.41 -6.97 -2.45
C ASP A 476 -40.13 -8.33 -2.67
N ALA A 477 -41.25 -8.30 -3.39
CA ALA A 477 -42.02 -9.50 -3.73
C ALA A 477 -41.21 -10.52 -4.55
N ASN A 478 -40.31 -10.03 -5.40
CA ASN A 478 -39.39 -10.81 -6.26
C ASN A 478 -38.08 -11.17 -5.55
N ARG A 479 -37.99 -10.93 -4.23
CA ARG A 479 -36.81 -11.15 -3.40
C ARG A 479 -35.56 -10.38 -3.88
N GLN A 480 -35.76 -9.25 -4.55
CA GLN A 480 -34.71 -8.29 -4.88
C GLN A 480 -34.47 -7.37 -3.69
N ILE A 481 -33.24 -6.87 -3.52
CA ILE A 481 -32.90 -5.94 -2.44
C ILE A 481 -33.40 -4.55 -2.83
N VAL A 482 -34.22 -3.96 -1.96
CA VAL A 482 -34.73 -2.58 -2.12
C VAL A 482 -34.19 -1.62 -1.06
N ALA A 483 -33.69 -2.15 0.06
CA ALA A 483 -32.92 -1.37 1.02
C ALA A 483 -31.85 -2.25 1.67
N LEU A 484 -30.68 -1.68 1.99
CA LEU A 484 -29.59 -2.37 2.65
C LEU A 484 -28.92 -1.49 3.70
N HIS A 485 -28.76 -2.01 4.91
CA HIS A 485 -27.92 -1.45 5.96
C HIS A 485 -26.73 -2.37 6.22
N SER A 486 -25.53 -1.80 6.20
CA SER A 486 -24.32 -2.46 6.67
C SER A 486 -23.71 -1.70 7.84
N ALA A 487 -23.37 -2.41 8.92
CA ALA A 487 -22.72 -1.85 10.09
C ALA A 487 -21.43 -2.62 10.38
N GLN A 488 -20.31 -1.90 10.40
CA GLN A 488 -18.95 -2.44 10.42
C GLN A 488 -18.27 -2.11 11.75
N TYR A 489 -17.79 -3.11 12.48
CA TYR A 489 -17.21 -2.95 13.81
C TYR A 489 -15.78 -3.51 13.83
N SER A 490 -14.82 -2.67 14.18
CA SER A 490 -13.40 -3.06 14.16
C SER A 490 -12.56 -2.35 15.24
N PRO A 491 -11.55 -3.04 15.81
CA PRO A 491 -10.43 -2.39 16.47
C PRO A 491 -9.66 -1.49 15.51
N HIS A 492 -8.90 -0.57 16.08
CA HIS A 492 -8.15 0.45 15.36
C HIS A 492 -7.27 -0.11 14.24
N MET A 493 -7.12 0.65 13.15
CA MET A 493 -6.52 0.16 11.89
C MET A 493 -5.39 1.03 11.38
N GLU A 494 -5.00 2.06 12.14
CA GLU A 494 -4.04 3.07 11.72
C GLU A 494 -3.13 3.45 12.88
N ASP A 495 -2.65 2.48 13.66
CA ASP A 495 -1.77 2.78 14.79
C ASP A 495 -0.45 3.40 14.29
N PRO A 496 -0.22 4.71 14.53
CA PRO A 496 0.92 5.40 13.97
C PRO A 496 2.17 5.25 14.84
N ARG A 497 2.11 4.49 15.94
CA ARG A 497 3.16 4.51 16.96
C ARG A 497 4.24 3.49 16.63
N PRO A 498 5.50 3.91 16.38
CA PRO A 498 6.59 2.98 16.13
C PRO A 498 6.91 2.16 17.39
N VAL A 499 7.10 0.84 17.24
CA VAL A 499 7.40 -0.06 18.38
C VAL A 499 8.60 0.41 19.19
N GLY A 500 9.69 0.80 18.51
CA GLY A 500 10.90 1.25 19.19
C GLY A 500 10.66 2.50 20.05
N ALA A 501 9.88 3.45 19.55
CA ALA A 501 9.51 4.67 20.29
C ALA A 501 8.65 4.35 21.51
N LEU A 502 7.64 3.49 21.34
CA LEU A 502 6.76 3.02 22.42
C LEU A 502 7.57 2.38 23.55
N LEU A 503 8.39 1.38 23.21
CA LEU A 503 9.20 0.67 24.19
C LEU A 503 10.22 1.59 24.87
N ALA A 504 10.78 2.56 24.15
CA ALA A 504 11.73 3.52 24.71
C ALA A 504 11.09 4.62 25.55
N GLY A 505 9.75 4.74 25.56
CA GLY A 505 9.04 5.86 26.19
C GLY A 505 9.34 7.21 25.52
N MET A 506 9.57 7.20 24.20
CA MET A 506 9.87 8.40 23.42
C MET A 506 8.61 8.97 22.77
N PRO A 507 8.61 10.28 22.40
CA PRO A 507 7.49 10.88 21.71
C PRO A 507 7.04 10.08 20.49
N CYS A 508 5.75 9.80 20.40
CA CYS A 508 5.10 9.20 19.24
C CYS A 508 3.74 9.86 19.03
N ALA A 509 3.19 9.77 17.82
CA ALA A 509 1.84 10.26 17.53
C ALA A 509 0.80 9.58 18.46
N ALA A 510 -0.30 10.28 18.73
CA ALA A 510 -1.44 9.66 19.42
C ALA A 510 -2.14 8.68 18.48
N SER A 511 -2.58 7.54 19.02
CA SER A 511 -3.46 6.62 18.30
C SER A 511 -4.91 7.12 18.43
N LYS A 512 -5.62 7.29 17.32
CA LYS A 512 -7.01 7.74 17.30
C LYS A 512 -7.94 6.66 16.76
N PRO A 513 -8.71 5.99 17.63
CA PRO A 513 -9.73 5.04 17.18
C PRO A 513 -10.64 5.66 16.13
N GLY A 514 -10.78 4.98 15.00
CA GLY A 514 -11.58 5.41 13.86
C GLY A 514 -11.82 4.25 12.92
N GLY A 515 -12.84 4.39 12.08
CA GLY A 515 -13.17 3.47 11.01
C GLY A 515 -13.84 4.24 9.89
N TRP A 516 -13.70 3.76 8.66
CA TRP A 516 -14.25 4.40 7.47
C TRP A 516 -15.05 3.42 6.62
N VAL A 517 -16.01 3.94 5.86
CA VAL A 517 -16.72 3.24 4.81
C VAL A 517 -15.88 3.28 3.54
N ALA A 518 -15.27 2.15 3.23
CA ALA A 518 -14.34 1.98 2.12
C ALA A 518 -15.02 1.43 0.84
N THR A 519 -16.27 1.01 0.93
CA THR A 519 -17.05 0.52 -0.21
C THR A 519 -17.27 1.62 -1.26
N GLU A 520 -16.87 1.37 -2.50
CA GLU A 520 -17.46 2.04 -3.67
C GLU A 520 -18.60 1.16 -4.20
N TRP A 521 -19.80 1.74 -4.32
CA TRP A 521 -21.03 0.97 -4.46
C TRP A 521 -21.32 0.53 -5.90
N PRO A 522 -21.42 -0.78 -6.20
CA PRO A 522 -21.67 -1.27 -7.56
C PRO A 522 -23.16 -1.45 -7.90
N TYR A 523 -24.07 -1.31 -6.93
CA TYR A 523 -25.49 -1.68 -7.07
C TYR A 523 -26.42 -0.46 -7.10
N ASP A 524 -26.31 0.38 -8.13
CA ASP A 524 -27.00 1.67 -8.25
C ASP A 524 -28.54 1.58 -8.19
N LYS A 525 -29.14 0.41 -8.46
CA LYS A 525 -30.59 0.21 -8.33
C LYS A 525 -31.05 0.00 -6.87
N ILE A 526 -30.13 -0.27 -5.94
CA ILE A 526 -30.41 -0.27 -4.49
C ILE A 526 -30.29 1.16 -4.00
N VAL A 527 -31.37 1.92 -4.13
CA VAL A 527 -31.38 3.37 -3.86
C VAL A 527 -31.35 3.68 -2.36
N ASN A 528 -31.94 2.82 -1.53
CA ASN A 528 -31.97 2.97 -0.08
C ASN A 528 -30.81 2.20 0.54
N ARG A 529 -29.72 2.89 0.83
CA ARG A 529 -28.52 2.31 1.43
C ARG A 529 -28.08 3.12 2.63
N LEU A 530 -27.67 2.42 3.68
CA LEU A 530 -26.92 2.97 4.80
C LEU A 530 -25.67 2.10 5.06
N GLU A 531 -24.52 2.73 5.16
CA GLU A 531 -23.26 2.09 5.54
C GLU A 531 -22.67 2.84 6.72
N ASP A 532 -22.46 2.14 7.84
CA ASP A 532 -21.87 2.69 9.05
C ASP A 532 -20.57 1.96 9.38
N ALA A 533 -19.55 2.73 9.75
CA ALA A 533 -18.28 2.24 10.26
C ALA A 533 -18.07 2.70 11.71
N TYR A 534 -17.70 1.76 12.57
CA TYR A 534 -17.44 1.98 13.98
C TYR A 534 -16.02 1.49 14.32
N GLY A 535 -15.16 2.42 14.74
CA GLY A 535 -13.80 2.13 15.21
C GLY A 535 -13.69 2.16 16.74
N MET A 536 -13.02 1.15 17.31
CA MET A 536 -12.64 1.12 18.74
C MET A 536 -11.10 1.16 18.89
N PRO A 537 -10.55 1.44 20.08
CA PRO A 537 -9.11 1.31 20.31
C PRO A 537 -8.55 -0.07 19.97
N ASN A 538 -7.23 -0.18 19.89
CA ASN A 538 -6.58 -1.48 19.79
C ASN A 538 -7.07 -2.42 20.90
N LEU A 539 -7.23 -3.70 20.58
CA LEU A 539 -7.66 -4.69 21.56
C LEU A 539 -6.63 -4.79 22.68
N ALA A 540 -7.06 -4.58 23.93
CA ALA A 540 -6.21 -4.43 25.12
C ALA A 540 -5.22 -3.25 25.09
N GLY A 541 -5.55 -2.20 24.32
CA GLY A 541 -4.74 -0.99 24.15
C GLY A 541 -4.78 0.02 25.31
N ASP A 542 -5.45 -0.31 26.42
CA ASP A 542 -5.55 0.58 27.60
C ASP A 542 -4.21 0.74 28.34
N SER A 543 -3.19 -0.04 27.98
CA SER A 543 -1.82 0.12 28.49
C SER A 543 -0.96 0.88 27.49
N ALA A 544 -0.03 1.70 27.99
CA ALA A 544 0.84 2.54 27.16
C ALA A 544 1.68 1.74 26.14
N ASN A 545 1.97 0.47 26.42
CA ASN A 545 2.82 -0.41 25.59
C ASN A 545 2.09 -1.63 25.00
N GLY A 546 0.88 -1.93 25.44
CA GLY A 546 0.21 -3.20 25.13
C GLY A 546 -0.91 -3.10 24.10
N GLY A 547 -1.46 -4.28 23.79
CA GLY A 547 -2.55 -4.48 22.85
C GLY A 547 -2.09 -4.81 21.42
N LEU A 548 -3.03 -5.36 20.64
CA LEU A 548 -2.78 -5.67 19.24
C LEU A 548 -2.88 -4.40 18.39
N ARG A 549 -1.73 -3.84 18.03
CA ARG A 549 -1.64 -2.63 17.19
C ARG A 549 -2.14 -2.92 15.78
N GLY A 550 -3.26 -2.31 15.40
CA GLY A 550 -3.80 -2.49 14.07
C GLY A 550 -3.20 -1.53 13.04
N ASN A 551 -3.09 -1.98 11.80
CA ASN A 551 -2.65 -1.20 10.65
C ASN A 551 -3.35 -1.72 9.39
N ILE A 552 -3.33 -0.92 8.33
CA ILE A 552 -4.02 -1.24 7.09
C ILE A 552 -3.38 -2.45 6.38
N MET A 553 -4.22 -3.31 5.83
CA MET A 553 -3.85 -4.38 4.90
C MET A 553 -4.16 -3.93 3.47
N ARG A 554 -3.45 -4.49 2.48
CA ARG A 554 -3.71 -4.28 1.04
C ARG A 554 -5.22 -4.36 0.76
N THR A 555 -5.73 -3.37 0.04
CA THR A 555 -7.16 -3.05 -0.04
C THR A 555 -7.75 -2.58 1.32
N PRO A 556 -7.24 -1.46 1.88
CA PRO A 556 -7.57 -0.99 3.24
C PRO A 556 -9.07 -0.82 3.50
N GLY A 557 -9.57 -1.49 4.54
CA GLY A 557 -10.97 -1.49 5.00
C GLY A 557 -11.95 -2.18 4.05
N GLN A 558 -11.78 -1.99 2.74
CA GLN A 558 -12.69 -2.51 1.73
C GLN A 558 -12.56 -4.03 1.60
N ARG A 559 -11.40 -4.63 1.85
CA ARG A 559 -11.27 -6.10 1.89
C ARG A 559 -12.27 -6.70 2.88
N GLN A 560 -12.33 -6.13 4.08
CA GLN A 560 -13.21 -6.61 5.13
C GLN A 560 -14.68 -6.36 4.80
N GLN A 561 -15.01 -5.15 4.35
CA GLN A 561 -16.37 -4.76 3.99
C GLN A 561 -16.91 -5.54 2.79
N ASN A 562 -16.05 -5.83 1.80
CA ASN A 562 -16.43 -6.56 0.60
C ASN A 562 -16.71 -8.04 0.88
N PHE A 563 -16.01 -8.67 1.85
CA PHE A 563 -16.35 -10.02 2.29
C PHE A 563 -17.80 -10.09 2.81
N ALA A 564 -18.21 -9.13 3.62
CA ALA A 564 -19.57 -9.06 4.16
C ALA A 564 -20.61 -8.70 3.08
N LEU A 565 -20.35 -7.66 2.27
CA LEU A 565 -21.25 -7.21 1.22
C LEU A 565 -21.48 -8.32 0.18
N GLU A 566 -20.42 -8.84 -0.43
CA GLU A 566 -20.55 -9.81 -1.51
C GLU A 566 -20.95 -11.20 -1.00
N GLY A 567 -20.57 -11.55 0.24
CA GLY A 567 -21.15 -12.70 0.93
C GLY A 567 -22.67 -12.58 1.00
N PHE A 568 -23.16 -11.42 1.46
CA PHE A 568 -24.58 -11.16 1.66
C PHE A 568 -25.37 -11.08 0.34
N ILE A 569 -24.81 -10.50 -0.71
CA ILE A 569 -25.42 -10.51 -2.06
C ILE A 569 -25.56 -11.94 -2.58
N ASN A 570 -24.57 -12.82 -2.37
CA ASN A 570 -24.69 -14.23 -2.74
C ASN A 570 -25.78 -14.95 -1.92
N GLU A 571 -25.95 -14.60 -0.63
CA GLU A 571 -27.05 -15.14 0.16
C GLU A 571 -28.42 -14.67 -0.33
N ALA A 572 -28.53 -13.39 -0.71
CA ALA A 572 -29.76 -12.81 -1.24
C ALA A 572 -30.14 -13.43 -2.59
N ALA A 573 -29.16 -13.66 -3.49
CA ALA A 573 -29.38 -14.39 -4.74
C ALA A 573 -29.91 -15.80 -4.51
N ALA A 574 -29.30 -16.54 -3.58
CA ALA A 574 -29.76 -17.88 -3.20
C ALA A 574 -31.17 -17.84 -2.57
N ALA A 575 -31.46 -16.85 -1.72
CA ALA A 575 -32.79 -16.66 -1.16
C ALA A 575 -33.82 -16.32 -2.24
N ALA A 576 -33.44 -15.65 -3.32
CA ALA A 576 -34.28 -15.40 -4.48
C ALA A 576 -34.46 -16.62 -5.39
N GLY A 577 -33.69 -17.70 -5.20
CA GLY A 577 -33.63 -18.82 -6.14
C GLY A 577 -33.08 -18.39 -7.50
N ALA A 578 -32.22 -17.38 -7.52
CA ALA A 578 -31.64 -16.81 -8.74
C ALA A 578 -30.18 -17.23 -8.92
N ASP A 579 -29.72 -17.24 -10.16
CA ASP A 579 -28.28 -17.32 -10.44
C ASP A 579 -27.56 -16.07 -9.85
N PRO A 580 -26.42 -16.24 -9.15
CA PRO A 580 -25.69 -15.14 -8.53
C PRO A 580 -25.20 -14.03 -9.47
N ILE A 581 -24.94 -14.32 -10.74
CA ILE A 581 -24.55 -13.32 -11.75
C ILE A 581 -25.79 -12.56 -12.22
N GLU A 582 -26.86 -13.28 -12.59
CA GLU A 582 -28.12 -12.65 -13.00
C GLU A 582 -28.71 -11.76 -11.90
N TYR A 583 -28.59 -12.18 -10.64
CA TYR A 583 -29.01 -11.36 -9.50
C TYR A 583 -28.23 -10.04 -9.43
N ARG A 584 -26.91 -10.05 -9.67
CA ARG A 584 -26.11 -8.81 -9.71
C ARG A 584 -26.49 -7.91 -10.88
N LEU A 585 -26.72 -8.49 -12.06
CA LEU A 585 -27.17 -7.76 -13.26
C LEU A 585 -28.53 -7.08 -13.04
N ALA A 586 -29.42 -7.70 -12.25
CA ALA A 586 -30.68 -7.10 -11.87
C ALA A 586 -30.51 -5.83 -11.02
N HIS A 587 -29.40 -5.68 -10.27
CA HIS A 587 -29.15 -4.57 -9.32
C HIS A 587 -28.20 -3.48 -9.82
N THR A 588 -27.70 -3.56 -11.06
CA THR A 588 -26.84 -2.51 -11.64
C THR A 588 -27.31 -2.04 -13.02
N THR A 589 -27.00 -0.79 -13.37
CA THR A 589 -27.08 -0.24 -14.74
C THR A 589 -25.71 0.06 -15.36
N ASP A 590 -24.62 -0.11 -14.61
CA ASP A 590 -23.28 0.26 -15.05
C ASP A 590 -22.73 -0.68 -16.14
N GLN A 591 -22.62 -0.16 -17.36
CA GLN A 591 -22.18 -0.96 -18.51
C GLN A 591 -20.72 -1.42 -18.42
N ARG A 592 -19.86 -0.73 -17.66
CA ARG A 592 -18.47 -1.16 -17.45
C ARG A 592 -18.45 -2.43 -16.61
N LEU A 593 -19.19 -2.43 -15.51
CA LEU A 593 -19.37 -3.58 -14.63
C LEU A 593 -20.05 -4.74 -15.37
N ILE A 594 -21.16 -4.49 -16.07
CA ILE A 594 -21.91 -5.52 -16.81
C ILE A 594 -21.02 -6.20 -17.84
N ASN A 595 -20.27 -5.43 -18.64
CA ASN A 595 -19.36 -5.99 -19.65
C ASN A 595 -18.26 -6.84 -19.01
N LEU A 596 -17.65 -6.36 -17.93
CA LEU A 596 -16.61 -7.09 -17.24
C LEU A 596 -17.13 -8.39 -16.60
N LEU A 597 -18.30 -8.33 -15.96
CA LEU A 597 -18.94 -9.49 -15.33
C LEU A 597 -19.24 -10.57 -16.35
N ARG A 598 -19.81 -10.21 -17.51
CA ARG A 598 -20.07 -11.15 -18.61
C ARG A 598 -18.78 -11.75 -19.19
N ALA A 599 -17.78 -10.93 -19.49
CA ALA A 599 -16.51 -11.39 -20.04
C ALA A 599 -15.77 -12.34 -19.06
N THR A 600 -15.84 -12.04 -17.76
CA THR A 600 -15.23 -12.89 -16.73
C THR A 600 -15.99 -14.20 -16.55
N ALA A 601 -17.33 -14.16 -16.61
CA ALA A 601 -18.19 -15.35 -16.56
C ALA A 601 -17.94 -16.28 -17.75
N GLU A 602 -17.87 -15.74 -18.96
CA GLU A 602 -17.52 -16.49 -20.17
C GLU A 602 -16.14 -17.12 -20.03
N ALA A 603 -15.13 -16.34 -19.60
CA ALA A 603 -13.78 -16.85 -19.40
C ALA A 603 -13.71 -17.96 -18.32
N ALA A 604 -14.57 -17.90 -17.31
CA ALA A 604 -14.67 -18.90 -16.25
C ALA A 604 -15.47 -20.15 -16.65
N ASN A 605 -16.08 -20.17 -17.84
CA ASN A 605 -17.10 -21.15 -18.21
C ASN A 605 -18.21 -21.24 -17.14
N TRP A 606 -18.70 -20.08 -16.70
CA TRP A 606 -19.78 -20.01 -15.70
C TRP A 606 -21.01 -20.76 -16.22
N GLU A 607 -21.48 -21.74 -15.45
CA GLU A 607 -22.77 -22.34 -15.74
C GLU A 607 -23.84 -21.48 -15.07
N THR A 608 -24.93 -21.15 -15.75
CA THR A 608 -25.99 -20.32 -15.15
C THR A 608 -26.95 -21.21 -14.37
N ARG A 609 -27.01 -21.08 -13.04
CA ARG A 609 -28.03 -21.74 -12.19
C ARG A 609 -28.06 -21.13 -10.78
N PRO A 610 -29.16 -21.31 -10.03
CA PRO A 610 -29.21 -20.93 -8.61
C PRO A 610 -28.22 -21.73 -7.74
N SER A 611 -27.77 -21.12 -6.64
CA SER A 611 -27.03 -21.83 -5.59
C SER A 611 -27.97 -22.21 -4.43
N PRO A 612 -27.77 -23.36 -3.77
CA PRO A 612 -26.69 -24.32 -3.98
C PRO A 612 -26.89 -25.23 -5.18
N HIS A 613 -25.83 -25.92 -5.60
CA HIS A 613 -25.89 -26.94 -6.65
C HIS A 613 -26.90 -28.04 -6.26
N PRO A 614 -27.70 -28.61 -7.19
CA PRO A 614 -28.68 -29.66 -6.87
C PRO A 614 -28.11 -30.92 -6.19
N THR A 615 -26.83 -31.20 -6.40
CA THR A 615 -26.13 -32.33 -5.77
C THR A 615 -25.42 -31.98 -4.47
N ALA A 616 -25.54 -30.74 -3.97
CA ALA A 616 -24.84 -30.28 -2.78
C ALA A 616 -25.06 -31.19 -1.58
N ARG A 617 -23.98 -31.53 -0.86
CA ARG A 617 -23.99 -32.45 0.28
C ARG A 617 -23.06 -31.98 1.38
N ARG A 618 -23.47 -32.24 2.62
CA ARG A 618 -22.73 -31.88 3.84
C ARG A 618 -21.89 -33.02 4.41
N SER A 619 -22.10 -34.23 3.92
CA SER A 619 -21.47 -35.46 4.43
C SER A 619 -21.06 -36.39 3.30
N GLY A 620 -20.09 -37.24 3.57
CA GLY A 620 -19.59 -38.26 2.65
C GLY A 620 -18.10 -38.09 2.35
N THR A 621 -17.56 -39.07 1.63
CA THR A 621 -16.13 -39.16 1.26
C THR A 621 -15.87 -38.72 -0.17
N THR A 622 -16.91 -38.38 -0.94
CA THR A 622 -16.79 -37.89 -2.31
C THR A 622 -16.61 -36.39 -2.30
N PRO A 623 -15.60 -35.84 -3.00
CA PRO A 623 -15.45 -34.40 -3.14
C PRO A 623 -16.65 -33.76 -3.84
N MET A 624 -17.12 -32.64 -3.29
CA MET A 624 -18.19 -31.82 -3.83
C MET A 624 -17.58 -30.62 -4.56
N THR A 625 -18.13 -30.27 -5.72
CA THR A 625 -17.69 -29.09 -6.47
C THR A 625 -18.66 -27.93 -6.28
N GLY A 626 -18.13 -26.71 -6.31
CA GLY A 626 -18.96 -25.50 -6.21
C GLY A 626 -18.31 -24.32 -6.90
N ARG A 627 -19.14 -23.34 -7.24
CA ARG A 627 -18.71 -22.08 -7.84
C ARG A 627 -19.27 -20.88 -7.09
N GLY A 628 -18.49 -19.80 -7.07
CA GLY A 628 -18.87 -18.56 -6.41
C GLY A 628 -18.35 -17.35 -7.15
N VAL A 629 -19.08 -16.25 -7.05
CA VAL A 629 -18.77 -14.99 -7.74
C VAL A 629 -18.77 -13.84 -6.74
N CYS A 630 -17.90 -12.87 -7.00
CA CYS A 630 -17.74 -11.63 -6.26
C CYS A 630 -17.46 -10.50 -7.24
N ILE A 631 -17.94 -9.30 -6.94
CA ILE A 631 -17.54 -8.07 -7.62
C ILE A 631 -16.92 -7.07 -6.64
N MET A 632 -16.19 -6.08 -7.15
CA MET A 632 -15.80 -4.90 -6.38
C MET A 632 -15.54 -3.72 -7.32
N VAL A 633 -15.79 -2.50 -6.84
CA VAL A 633 -15.35 -1.27 -7.50
C VAL A 633 -14.37 -0.57 -6.58
N ARG A 634 -13.26 -0.06 -7.11
CA ARG A 634 -12.27 0.67 -6.34
C ARG A 634 -11.46 1.60 -7.24
N SER A 635 -11.40 2.87 -6.88
CA SER A 635 -10.58 3.89 -7.53
C SER A 635 -10.77 3.90 -9.05
N ASN A 636 -12.02 4.01 -9.51
CA ASN A 636 -12.40 4.00 -10.94
C ASN A 636 -12.06 2.68 -11.69
N ALA A 637 -11.83 1.58 -10.97
CA ALA A 637 -11.64 0.26 -11.55
C ALA A 637 -12.70 -0.74 -11.08
N TYR A 638 -13.14 -1.59 -12.01
CA TYR A 638 -14.12 -2.65 -11.78
C TYR A 638 -13.40 -3.98 -11.74
N TRP A 639 -13.83 -4.84 -10.83
CA TRP A 639 -13.19 -6.11 -10.54
C TRP A 639 -14.24 -7.21 -10.38
N VAL A 640 -13.95 -8.40 -10.91
CA VAL A 640 -14.81 -9.58 -10.82
C VAL A 640 -13.94 -10.79 -10.47
N GLY A 641 -14.34 -11.56 -9.47
CA GLY A 641 -13.68 -12.81 -9.09
C GLY A 641 -14.66 -13.97 -9.16
N ILE A 642 -14.27 -15.05 -9.82
CA ILE A 642 -15.02 -16.30 -9.90
C ILE A 642 -14.15 -17.44 -9.40
N ALA A 643 -14.58 -18.10 -8.34
CA ALA A 643 -13.92 -19.25 -7.77
C ALA A 643 -14.61 -20.55 -8.19
N GLN A 644 -13.82 -21.58 -8.44
CA GLN A 644 -14.26 -22.97 -8.53
C GLN A 644 -13.46 -23.78 -7.51
N ILE A 645 -14.18 -24.56 -6.70
CA ILE A 645 -13.58 -25.33 -5.60
C ILE A 645 -13.97 -26.80 -5.69
N SER A 646 -13.18 -27.60 -4.99
CA SER A 646 -13.53 -28.94 -4.52
C SER A 646 -13.48 -28.93 -3.00
N VAL A 647 -14.52 -29.42 -2.34
CA VAL A 647 -14.56 -29.59 -0.87
C VAL A 647 -14.81 -31.04 -0.52
N LEU A 648 -14.02 -31.58 0.39
CA LEU A 648 -14.19 -32.94 0.87
C LEU A 648 -15.00 -32.92 2.20
N PRO A 649 -16.27 -33.38 2.21
CA PRO A 649 -17.15 -33.11 3.35
C PRO A 649 -16.72 -33.74 4.68
N ASN A 650 -16.11 -34.93 4.66
CA ASN A 650 -15.67 -35.61 5.89
C ASN A 650 -14.43 -34.98 6.55
N SER A 651 -13.60 -34.24 5.81
CA SER A 651 -12.41 -33.55 6.35
C SER A 651 -12.60 -32.04 6.46
N GLY A 652 -13.58 -31.47 5.75
CA GLY A 652 -13.76 -30.02 5.59
C GLY A 652 -12.66 -29.37 4.75
N GLU A 653 -11.81 -30.16 4.09
CA GLU A 653 -10.73 -29.63 3.25
C GLU A 653 -11.32 -28.93 2.02
N VAL A 654 -10.99 -27.65 1.85
CA VAL A 654 -11.36 -26.84 0.69
C VAL A 654 -10.13 -26.66 -0.20
N LYS A 655 -10.21 -27.16 -1.43
CA LYS A 655 -9.22 -26.95 -2.47
C LYS A 655 -9.79 -26.06 -3.55
N VAL A 656 -9.12 -24.95 -3.84
CA VAL A 656 -9.44 -24.12 -5.00
C VAL A 656 -8.83 -24.78 -6.22
N THR A 657 -9.65 -25.07 -7.23
CA THR A 657 -9.18 -25.70 -8.47
C THR A 657 -8.88 -24.66 -9.53
N LYS A 658 -9.70 -23.60 -9.60
CA LYS A 658 -9.55 -22.50 -10.54
C LYS A 658 -10.06 -21.19 -9.94
N PHE A 659 -9.39 -20.10 -10.28
CA PHE A 659 -9.84 -18.74 -10.01
C PHE A 659 -9.76 -17.92 -11.29
N THR A 660 -10.89 -17.37 -11.75
CA THR A 660 -10.92 -16.44 -12.89
C THR A 660 -11.14 -15.03 -12.35
N ILE A 661 -10.25 -14.11 -12.71
CA ILE A 661 -10.30 -12.71 -12.26
C ILE A 661 -10.36 -11.76 -13.46
N GLY A 662 -11.33 -10.86 -13.43
CA GLY A 662 -11.51 -9.77 -14.38
C GLY A 662 -11.18 -8.42 -13.78
N ALA A 663 -10.55 -7.54 -14.57
CA ALA A 663 -10.36 -6.13 -14.24
C ALA A 663 -10.61 -5.20 -15.44
N GLU A 664 -11.28 -4.07 -15.18
CA GLU A 664 -11.44 -2.96 -16.12
C GLU A 664 -11.09 -1.64 -15.41
N PRO A 665 -9.83 -1.19 -15.47
CA PRO A 665 -9.35 0.00 -14.77
C PRO A 665 -9.32 1.24 -15.67
N GLY A 666 -10.18 1.34 -16.69
CA GLY A 666 -10.04 2.36 -17.71
C GLY A 666 -8.90 2.03 -18.68
N LYS A 667 -8.06 3.00 -19.03
CA LYS A 667 -6.86 2.77 -19.84
C LYS A 667 -5.83 1.99 -19.01
N ILE A 668 -5.42 0.84 -19.52
CA ILE A 668 -4.35 0.05 -18.92
C ILE A 668 -3.01 0.69 -19.31
N ILE A 669 -2.14 0.95 -18.33
CA ILE A 669 -0.80 1.49 -18.59
C ILE A 669 0.15 0.39 -19.05
N ASN A 670 0.22 -0.69 -18.27
CA ASN A 670 1.09 -1.83 -18.54
C ASN A 670 0.31 -3.14 -18.32
N PRO A 671 -0.18 -3.79 -19.38
CA PRO A 671 -0.99 -5.01 -19.27
C PRO A 671 -0.29 -6.16 -18.54
N ARG A 672 1.02 -6.31 -18.76
CA ARG A 672 1.85 -7.31 -18.08
C ARG A 672 1.95 -7.06 -16.57
N GLN A 673 2.08 -5.81 -16.15
CA GLN A 673 2.13 -5.48 -14.72
C GLN A 673 0.75 -5.64 -14.07
N LEU A 674 -0.33 -5.27 -14.76
CA LEU A 674 -1.68 -5.51 -14.27
C LEU A 674 -1.95 -7.01 -14.08
N ASP A 675 -1.55 -7.86 -15.04
CA ASP A 675 -1.67 -9.33 -14.94
C ASP A 675 -0.99 -9.87 -13.68
N ARG A 676 0.22 -9.37 -13.37
CA ARG A 676 0.97 -9.72 -12.16
C ARG A 676 0.26 -9.27 -10.89
N CYS A 677 -0.26 -8.05 -10.86
CA CYS A 677 -1.03 -7.54 -9.72
C CYS A 677 -2.30 -8.36 -9.48
N MET A 678 -3.03 -8.70 -10.54
CA MET A 678 -4.22 -9.55 -10.48
C MET A 678 -3.89 -10.93 -9.90
N LYS A 679 -2.90 -11.64 -10.48
CA LYS A 679 -2.51 -12.98 -10.02
C LYS A 679 -1.96 -12.98 -8.59
N SER A 680 -1.07 -12.05 -8.25
CA SER A 680 -0.51 -11.95 -6.90
C SER A 680 -1.54 -11.59 -5.85
N GLY A 681 -2.51 -10.73 -6.19
CA GLY A 681 -3.63 -10.42 -5.30
C GLY A 681 -4.55 -11.63 -5.08
N VAL A 682 -4.80 -12.44 -6.11
CA VAL A 682 -5.52 -13.72 -5.95
C VAL A 682 -4.76 -14.66 -5.02
N VAL A 683 -3.43 -14.81 -5.18
CA VAL A 683 -2.60 -15.64 -4.28
C VAL A 683 -2.75 -15.20 -2.82
N MET A 684 -2.64 -13.90 -2.56
CA MET A 684 -2.82 -13.32 -1.22
C MET A 684 -4.22 -13.60 -0.68
N GLY A 685 -5.27 -13.33 -1.48
CA GLY A 685 -6.65 -13.58 -1.06
C GLY A 685 -6.97 -15.05 -0.80
N LEU A 686 -6.36 -15.99 -1.55
CA LEU A 686 -6.49 -17.43 -1.33
C LEU A 686 -5.85 -17.84 0.01
N SER A 687 -4.65 -17.33 0.28
CA SER A 687 -3.93 -17.57 1.52
C SER A 687 -4.74 -17.07 2.74
N GLU A 688 -5.22 -15.83 2.67
CA GLU A 688 -6.07 -15.21 3.69
C GLU A 688 -7.40 -15.94 3.88
N ALA A 689 -8.05 -16.37 2.80
CA ALA A 689 -9.35 -17.01 2.87
C ALA A 689 -9.28 -18.46 3.37
N LEU A 690 -8.13 -19.14 3.29
CA LEU A 690 -8.01 -20.58 3.60
C LEU A 690 -7.17 -20.87 4.87
N LYS A 691 -6.22 -20.00 5.24
CA LYS A 691 -5.19 -20.34 6.23
C LYS A 691 -4.88 -19.26 7.24
N GLU A 692 -4.83 -18.01 6.82
CA GLU A 692 -4.18 -16.98 7.64
C GLU A 692 -5.07 -16.42 8.74
N GLU A 693 -4.61 -16.57 9.97
CA GLU A 693 -5.18 -15.93 11.16
C GLU A 693 -4.09 -15.78 12.21
N VAL A 694 -3.97 -14.60 12.81
CA VAL A 694 -3.07 -14.36 13.94
C VAL A 694 -3.68 -15.00 15.17
N THR A 695 -2.90 -15.87 15.81
CA THR A 695 -3.28 -16.47 17.09
C THR A 695 -2.51 -15.82 18.23
N PHE A 696 -3.16 -15.70 19.37
CA PHE A 696 -2.65 -15.15 20.61
C PHE A 696 -3.37 -15.74 21.82
N ASP A 697 -2.66 -15.79 22.95
CA ASP A 697 -3.22 -16.07 24.28
C ASP A 697 -3.59 -14.76 24.99
N ARG A 698 -3.81 -14.80 26.31
CA ARG A 698 -4.18 -13.60 27.09
C ARG A 698 -3.06 -12.56 27.23
N SER A 699 -1.83 -12.91 26.85
CA SER A 699 -0.61 -12.14 27.08
C SER A 699 0.16 -11.76 25.81
N LYS A 700 0.18 -12.63 24.79
CA LYS A 700 1.06 -12.47 23.61
C LYS A 700 0.54 -13.20 22.36
N VAL A 701 1.09 -12.82 21.22
CA VAL A 701 0.94 -13.54 19.94
C VAL A 701 1.66 -14.89 20.00
N THR A 702 0.98 -15.94 19.54
CA THR A 702 1.46 -17.32 19.51
C THR A 702 1.80 -17.81 18.10
N SER A 703 1.27 -17.16 17.06
CA SER A 703 1.59 -17.45 15.66
C SER A 703 2.87 -16.73 15.20
N THR A 704 4.03 -17.22 15.61
CA THR A 704 5.34 -16.52 15.46
C THR A 704 6.29 -17.17 14.45
N ASN A 705 5.83 -18.14 13.67
CA ASN A 705 6.62 -18.77 12.60
C ASN A 705 5.70 -19.40 11.54
N TRP A 706 6.27 -19.87 10.43
CA TRP A 706 5.49 -20.45 9.34
C TRP A 706 4.75 -21.76 9.67
N ASN A 707 5.10 -22.45 10.76
CA ASN A 707 4.36 -23.63 11.23
C ASN A 707 3.07 -23.25 11.95
N SER A 708 3.07 -22.09 12.61
CA SER A 708 1.96 -21.58 13.43
C SER A 708 1.14 -20.48 12.74
N TYR A 709 1.75 -19.68 11.87
CA TYR A 709 1.10 -18.77 10.93
C TYR A 709 1.28 -19.31 9.50
N LYS A 710 0.29 -20.06 9.02
CA LYS A 710 0.39 -20.75 7.72
C LYS A 710 -0.05 -19.83 6.59
N ILE A 711 0.76 -19.79 5.53
CA ILE A 711 0.44 -19.14 4.26
C ILE A 711 0.27 -20.20 3.16
N LEU A 712 -0.33 -19.81 2.03
CA LEU A 712 -0.49 -20.68 0.86
C LEU A 712 0.88 -21.06 0.28
N THR A 713 1.07 -22.34 -0.04
CA THR A 713 2.29 -22.84 -0.66
C THR A 713 2.16 -22.96 -2.17
N MET A 714 3.29 -23.07 -2.89
CA MET A 714 3.29 -23.24 -4.35
C MET A 714 2.50 -24.47 -4.82
N GLY A 715 2.49 -25.56 -4.04
CA GLY A 715 1.75 -26.79 -4.37
C GLY A 715 0.24 -26.67 -4.25
N GLU A 716 -0.25 -25.58 -3.65
CA GLU A 716 -1.68 -25.31 -3.43
C GLU A 716 -2.24 -24.29 -4.44
N MET A 717 -1.41 -23.82 -5.37
CA MET A 717 -1.80 -22.84 -6.37
C MET A 717 -2.83 -23.40 -7.36
N PRO A 718 -4.00 -22.76 -7.52
CA PRO A 718 -4.95 -23.13 -8.56
C PRO A 718 -4.50 -22.61 -9.93
N GLU A 719 -5.22 -23.01 -10.99
CA GLU A 719 -5.18 -22.26 -12.24
C GLU A 719 -5.76 -20.85 -12.01
N ILE A 720 -5.00 -19.81 -12.36
CA ILE A 720 -5.50 -18.42 -12.31
C ILE A 720 -5.63 -17.88 -13.73
N LYS A 721 -6.87 -17.62 -14.17
CA LYS A 721 -7.18 -17.03 -15.46
C LYS A 721 -7.48 -15.54 -15.30
N VAL A 722 -6.93 -14.73 -16.19
CA VAL A 722 -7.03 -13.26 -16.14
C VAL A 722 -7.84 -12.75 -17.34
N VAL A 723 -8.76 -11.82 -17.09
CA VAL A 723 -9.49 -11.05 -18.10
C VAL A 723 -9.20 -9.57 -17.88
N GLN A 724 -8.67 -8.88 -18.89
CA GLN A 724 -8.39 -7.45 -18.83
C GLN A 724 -9.20 -6.74 -19.91
N ILE A 725 -9.88 -5.67 -19.53
CA ILE A 725 -10.54 -4.76 -20.46
C ILE A 725 -9.88 -3.39 -20.32
N SER A 726 -9.29 -2.89 -21.41
CA SER A 726 -8.74 -1.53 -21.48
C SER A 726 -9.71 -0.61 -22.22
N ARG A 727 -9.83 0.63 -21.75
CA ARG A 727 -10.76 1.62 -22.30
C ARG A 727 -10.10 2.98 -22.48
N ASP A 728 -9.99 3.41 -23.73
CA ASP A 728 -9.42 4.72 -24.06
C ASP A 728 -10.36 5.88 -23.67
N ASP A 729 -11.66 5.58 -23.50
CA ASP A 729 -12.71 6.54 -23.13
C ASP A 729 -12.88 6.73 -21.61
N LYS A 730 -12.16 5.97 -20.77
CA LYS A 730 -12.39 5.91 -19.31
C LYS A 730 -11.14 6.16 -18.46
N GLY A 731 -10.39 7.22 -18.75
CA GLY A 731 -9.31 7.71 -17.86
C GLY A 731 -8.37 6.59 -17.37
N PHE A 732 -7.96 6.66 -16.10
CA PHE A 732 -7.20 5.59 -15.45
C PHE A 732 -7.82 5.24 -14.10
N GLY A 733 -7.65 4.00 -13.67
CA GLY A 733 -8.17 3.48 -12.41
C GLY A 733 -7.21 2.52 -11.72
N GLY A 734 -7.62 2.09 -10.52
CA GLY A 734 -6.83 1.21 -9.65
C GLY A 734 -6.47 -0.12 -10.30
N GLY A 735 -5.19 -0.50 -10.33
CA GLY A 735 -4.72 -1.79 -10.87
C GLY A 735 -3.91 -2.64 -9.87
N SER A 736 -3.60 -2.09 -8.70
CA SER A 736 -2.70 -2.69 -7.71
C SER A 736 -3.40 -3.30 -6.50
N GLU A 737 -4.66 -2.96 -6.24
CA GLU A 737 -5.44 -3.48 -5.11
C GLU A 737 -6.66 -4.24 -5.64
N ALA A 738 -7.63 -4.56 -4.78
CA ALA A 738 -8.89 -5.27 -5.09
C ALA A 738 -8.83 -6.78 -5.26
N ALA A 739 -7.82 -7.31 -5.96
CA ALA A 739 -7.77 -8.73 -6.29
C ALA A 739 -7.82 -9.66 -5.05
N ASN A 740 -7.19 -9.29 -3.93
CA ASN A 740 -7.25 -10.08 -2.68
C ASN A 740 -8.64 -10.03 -2.02
N ALA A 741 -9.38 -8.94 -2.16
CA ALA A 741 -10.69 -8.74 -1.56
C ALA A 741 -11.82 -9.52 -2.26
N LEU A 742 -11.59 -9.94 -3.52
CA LEU A 742 -12.55 -10.74 -4.28
C LEU A 742 -12.60 -12.20 -3.81
N VAL A 743 -11.47 -12.73 -3.32
CA VAL A 743 -11.31 -14.16 -3.08
C VAL A 743 -12.17 -14.66 -1.92
N PRO A 744 -12.15 -14.05 -0.71
CA PRO A 744 -12.91 -14.58 0.42
C PRO A 744 -14.42 -14.76 0.16
N PRO A 745 -15.16 -13.75 -0.36
CA PRO A 745 -16.59 -13.93 -0.63
C PRO A 745 -16.86 -14.92 -1.77
N ALA A 746 -16.00 -14.97 -2.81
CA ALA A 746 -16.14 -15.95 -3.88
C ALA A 746 -15.95 -17.39 -3.37
N LEU A 747 -14.98 -17.63 -2.47
CA LEU A 747 -14.79 -18.96 -1.87
C LEU A 747 -15.93 -19.35 -0.94
N ALA A 748 -16.41 -18.42 -0.10
CA ALA A 748 -17.55 -18.68 0.78
C ALA A 748 -18.82 -19.02 -0.01
N ALA A 749 -19.07 -18.30 -1.12
CA ALA A 749 -20.16 -18.60 -2.03
C ALA A 749 -19.99 -19.97 -2.72
N ALA A 750 -18.77 -20.32 -3.16
CA ALA A 750 -18.48 -21.62 -3.76
C ALA A 750 -18.65 -22.78 -2.77
N LEU A 751 -18.29 -22.57 -1.49
CA LEU A 751 -18.52 -23.55 -0.42
C LEU A 751 -20.02 -23.75 -0.17
N PHE A 752 -20.79 -22.67 -0.12
CA PHE A 752 -22.25 -22.75 -0.03
C PHE A 752 -22.82 -23.47 -1.25
N ASP A 753 -22.32 -23.19 -2.44
CA ASP A 753 -22.76 -23.84 -3.66
C ASP A 753 -22.53 -25.36 -3.66
N ALA A 754 -21.37 -25.80 -3.13
CA ALA A 754 -21.00 -27.22 -3.05
C ALA A 754 -21.72 -28.00 -1.94
N THR A 755 -22.11 -27.33 -0.85
CA THR A 755 -22.51 -28.02 0.40
C THR A 755 -23.87 -27.60 0.96
N GLY A 756 -24.40 -26.47 0.50
CA GLY A 756 -25.59 -25.82 1.07
C GLY A 756 -25.35 -25.21 2.45
N VAL A 757 -24.09 -25.05 2.89
CA VAL A 757 -23.72 -24.46 4.19
C VAL A 757 -23.05 -23.11 4.01
N ARG A 758 -23.47 -22.12 4.79
CA ARG A 758 -23.01 -20.74 4.67
C ARG A 758 -21.80 -20.52 5.57
N ALA A 759 -20.65 -20.19 4.98
CA ALA A 759 -19.51 -19.72 5.74
C ALA A 759 -19.54 -18.19 5.83
N ARG A 760 -19.73 -17.67 7.05
CA ARG A 760 -19.72 -16.23 7.34
C ARG A 760 -18.47 -15.77 8.09
N ARG A 761 -17.47 -16.65 8.20
CA ARG A 761 -16.16 -16.36 8.79
C ARG A 761 -15.06 -16.89 7.88
N ILE A 762 -13.95 -16.17 7.84
CA ILE A 762 -12.67 -16.65 7.27
C ILE A 762 -11.58 -16.60 8.35
N PRO A 763 -10.55 -17.47 8.27
CA PRO A 763 -10.27 -18.44 7.20
C PRO A 763 -11.17 -19.70 7.20
N LEU A 764 -11.38 -20.28 6.01
CA LEU A 764 -12.06 -21.55 5.74
C LEU A 764 -11.15 -22.75 6.07
N THR A 765 -10.64 -22.81 7.30
CA THR A 765 -9.80 -23.92 7.73
C THR A 765 -10.58 -25.24 7.74
N PRO A 766 -9.92 -26.40 7.57
CA PRO A 766 -10.61 -27.69 7.63
C PRO A 766 -11.39 -27.90 8.93
N THR A 767 -10.87 -27.41 10.06
CA THR A 767 -11.53 -27.46 11.36
C THR A 767 -12.81 -26.62 11.38
N TYR A 768 -12.74 -25.38 10.90
CA TYR A 768 -13.92 -24.50 10.84
C TYR A 768 -14.97 -25.04 9.87
N VAL A 769 -14.57 -25.43 8.65
CA VAL A 769 -15.49 -26.01 7.65
C VAL A 769 -16.12 -27.30 8.17
N SER A 770 -15.34 -28.20 8.79
CA SER A 770 -15.88 -29.41 9.42
C SER A 770 -16.91 -29.11 10.50
N SER A 771 -16.72 -28.04 11.29
CA SER A 771 -17.70 -27.63 12.30
C SER A 771 -19.00 -27.15 11.66
N LEU A 772 -18.92 -26.41 10.56
CA LEU A 772 -20.08 -25.94 9.79
C LEU A 772 -20.86 -27.09 9.14
N LEU A 773 -20.16 -28.10 8.61
CA LEU A 773 -20.79 -29.24 7.93
C LEU A 773 -21.51 -30.21 8.88
N LYS A 774 -21.11 -30.21 10.17
CA LYS A 774 -21.71 -31.04 11.22
C LYS A 774 -22.89 -30.36 11.93
N ALA A 775 -22.99 -29.03 11.86
CA ALA A 775 -24.10 -28.24 12.38
C ALA A 775 -25.33 -28.34 11.47
#